data_AF-A0A543PYS0-F1
#
_entry.id   AF-A0A543PYS0-F1
#
_cell.length_a   1.000
_cell.length_b   1.000
_cell.length_c   1.000
_cell.angle_alpha   90.00
_cell.angle_beta   90.00
_cell.angle_gamma   90.00
#
_symmetry.space_group_name_H-M   'P 1'
#
loop_
_entity.id
_entity.type
_entity.pdbx_description
1 polymer ?
#
loop_
_entity_poly.entity_id
_entity_poly.type
_entity_poly.pdbx_seq_one_letter_code
_entity_poly.pdbx_strand_id
1 'polypeptide(L)'
;MVVDFEAARAARAQAVEVRRLAEAVVARDRQAVEQAQAVLSAARARQALRDPFDKMRIRERWRKRQQARLDRVLDAETLAETRNGFRAGPADSNPADSNPAASPSGHSWAVYRERVLTEAYGADVGQALGRWVRVERDLGSRTLGRAPSLHIHNKVMDITDYGDRLVALQAASSPSGKAQEIDAMLKIAGAKGWKVLTVTGTEDFQMRAGAAALAAGFRLTDGDLAARIAAQQEKDAEAQRVKDLEAAPVLAEWMRAHPKQAQAQRLAGGQLPLLCPAGLDRSVLQRPALWEAAEAWTVGRYGETAERQALSKDPDPLKAQAAAAGREAALNAWAREGITLRVGQNAPQGVRGLGMSRTAEITRPQVERWAQDIRERQQRSGVALPIVVTFGGDVSITKKVLVLEHLLRQSVPLDALALEKAGDRNALDQAKERLNTHEPDGAEQAWYTRADRVKKLDALALHLERHGSGNSGKHFREAGFVEDKDGFYAYPDPDLPGVRAAWAALAAAQRKDTEADIQKRAESVGYRLESGQWSPEQRKADPEHQRLAQEIQDDPSLKGMANTAYKQGIGRARQEREAQLEQDRKVLRAAAHKLGRRAEKVGSNAGKQTEIQREFVELVQRGAGLGVDEKALSKSLQGGREVYRQEKAHSNSQGMGW
;
A
#
# COMPACT_ATOMS: atom_id res chain seq x y z
N MET A 1 -119.14 87.50 -96.02
CA MET A 1 -117.86 87.99 -95.47
C MET A 1 -117.98 87.94 -93.95
N VAL A 2 -117.85 86.73 -93.38
CA VAL A 2 -117.91 86.49 -91.94
C VAL A 2 -116.59 85.83 -91.63
N VAL A 3 -115.62 86.64 -91.21
CA VAL A 3 -114.32 86.18 -90.76
C VAL A 3 -114.45 86.00 -89.25
N ASP A 4 -114.13 84.80 -88.77
CA ASP A 4 -114.52 84.21 -87.49
C ASP A 4 -114.13 85.05 -86.25
N PHE A 5 -115.15 85.68 -85.64
CA PHE A 5 -115.02 86.37 -84.36
C PHE A 5 -114.57 85.44 -83.22
N GLU A 6 -114.92 84.15 -83.31
CA GLU A 6 -114.49 83.14 -82.35
C GLU A 6 -112.99 82.84 -82.45
N ALA A 7 -112.42 82.83 -83.66
CA ALA A 7 -110.97 82.68 -83.86
C ALA A 7 -110.20 83.88 -83.27
N ALA A 8 -110.71 85.09 -83.43
CA ALA A 8 -110.11 86.29 -82.83
C ALA A 8 -110.21 86.31 -81.30
N ARG A 9 -111.30 85.79 -80.72
CA ARG A 9 -111.47 85.65 -79.27
C ARG A 9 -110.55 84.59 -78.68
N ALA A 10 -110.43 83.44 -79.35
CA ALA A 10 -109.50 82.38 -78.96
C ALA A 10 -108.04 82.83 -79.03
N ALA A 11 -107.66 83.55 -80.09
CA ALA A 11 -106.32 84.11 -80.24
C ALA A 11 -105.98 85.14 -79.15
N ARG A 12 -106.94 85.98 -78.76
CA ARG A 12 -106.76 86.93 -77.63
C ARG A 12 -106.63 86.21 -76.29
N ALA A 13 -107.41 85.16 -76.04
CA ALA A 13 -107.29 84.37 -74.82
C ALA A 13 -105.92 83.67 -74.72
N GLN A 14 -105.45 83.08 -75.83
CA GLN A 14 -104.11 82.49 -75.91
C GLN A 14 -103.01 83.55 -75.72
N ALA A 15 -103.13 84.75 -76.31
CA ALA A 15 -102.15 85.81 -76.13
C ALA A 15 -102.05 86.29 -74.67
N VAL A 16 -103.18 86.35 -73.94
CA VAL A 16 -103.20 86.69 -72.51
C VAL A 16 -102.56 85.58 -71.67
N GLU A 17 -102.83 84.32 -71.99
CA GLU A 17 -102.25 83.18 -71.29
C GLU A 17 -100.73 83.06 -71.52
N VAL A 18 -100.28 83.26 -72.76
CA VAL A 18 -98.85 83.33 -73.12
C VAL A 18 -98.16 84.48 -72.40
N ARG A 19 -98.81 85.65 -72.29
CA ARG A 19 -98.25 86.79 -71.54
C ARG A 19 -98.15 86.49 -70.05
N ARG A 20 -99.17 85.86 -69.46
CA ARG A 20 -99.15 85.45 -68.05
C ARG A 20 -98.06 84.42 -67.76
N LEU A 21 -97.86 83.47 -68.67
CA LEU A 21 -96.77 82.48 -68.58
C LEU A 21 -95.39 83.16 -68.71
N ALA A 22 -95.24 84.11 -69.63
CA ALA A 22 -94.00 84.86 -69.78
C ALA A 22 -93.67 85.70 -68.53
N GLU A 23 -94.67 86.37 -67.94
CA GLU A 23 -94.49 87.14 -66.70
C GLU A 23 -94.15 86.23 -65.50
N ALA A 24 -94.72 85.02 -65.43
CA ALA A 24 -94.38 84.04 -64.41
C ALA A 24 -92.94 83.50 -64.55
N VAL A 25 -92.47 83.32 -65.79
CA VAL A 25 -91.06 82.92 -66.07
C VAL A 25 -90.10 84.02 -65.64
N VAL A 26 -90.39 85.29 -65.99
CA VAL A 26 -89.56 86.43 -65.58
C VAL A 26 -89.51 86.59 -64.06
N ALA A 27 -90.63 86.38 -63.37
CA ALA A 27 -90.67 86.40 -61.90
C ALA A 27 -89.82 85.28 -61.28
N ARG A 28 -89.89 84.07 -61.86
CA ARG A 28 -89.09 82.92 -61.41
C ARG A 28 -87.60 83.15 -61.64
N ASP A 29 -87.22 83.69 -62.79
CA ASP A 29 -85.82 84.00 -63.11
C ASP A 29 -85.27 85.09 -62.21
N ARG A 30 -86.07 86.13 -61.91
CA ARG A 30 -85.71 87.16 -60.94
C ARG A 30 -85.47 86.59 -59.54
N GLN A 31 -86.35 85.70 -59.10
CA GLN A 31 -86.21 85.01 -57.81
C GLN A 31 -84.98 84.09 -57.78
N ALA A 32 -84.66 83.41 -58.88
CA ALA A 32 -83.44 82.60 -59.01
C ALA A 32 -82.16 83.46 -58.96
N VAL A 33 -82.17 84.63 -59.62
CA VAL A 33 -81.03 85.57 -59.57
C VAL A 33 -80.84 86.14 -58.16
N GLU A 34 -81.92 86.51 -57.47
CA GLU A 34 -81.86 86.99 -56.08
C GLU A 34 -81.35 85.91 -55.13
N GLN A 35 -81.80 84.65 -55.28
CA GLN A 35 -81.29 83.52 -54.52
C GLN A 35 -79.80 83.26 -54.80
N ALA A 36 -79.38 83.31 -56.06
CA ALA A 36 -77.98 83.16 -56.43
C ALA A 36 -77.11 84.28 -55.83
N GLN A 37 -77.58 85.53 -55.86
CA GLN A 37 -76.90 86.66 -55.23
C GLN A 37 -76.85 86.52 -53.70
N ALA A 38 -77.91 86.02 -53.06
CA ALA A 38 -77.94 85.76 -51.62
C ALA A 38 -76.95 84.64 -51.21
N VAL A 39 -76.83 83.58 -52.02
CA VAL A 39 -75.85 82.51 -51.79
C VAL A 39 -74.42 83.03 -51.96
N LEU A 40 -74.17 83.84 -52.99
CA LEU A 40 -72.85 84.44 -53.23
C LEU A 40 -72.47 85.46 -52.16
N SER A 41 -73.41 86.29 -51.69
CA SER A 41 -73.16 87.25 -50.60
C SER A 41 -72.89 86.52 -49.28
N ALA A 42 -73.65 85.47 -48.97
CA ALA A 42 -73.42 84.62 -47.81
C ALA A 42 -72.07 83.88 -47.89
N ALA A 43 -71.67 83.40 -49.07
CA ALA A 43 -70.37 82.78 -49.29
C ALA A 43 -69.22 83.77 -49.11
N ARG A 44 -69.35 85.00 -49.63
CA ARG A 44 -68.37 86.09 -49.44
C ARG A 44 -68.27 86.52 -47.99
N ALA A 45 -69.39 86.65 -47.27
CA ALA A 45 -69.41 86.95 -45.84
C ALA A 45 -68.71 85.85 -45.01
N ARG A 46 -68.95 84.57 -45.34
CA ARG A 46 -68.24 83.43 -44.72
C ARG A 46 -66.75 83.40 -45.07
N GLN A 47 -66.35 83.90 -46.24
CA GLN A 47 -64.94 83.98 -46.65
C GLN A 47 -64.18 85.13 -45.97
N ALA A 48 -64.88 86.24 -45.70
CA ALA A 48 -64.36 87.43 -45.00
C ALA A 48 -64.22 87.20 -43.48
N LEU A 49 -65.08 86.37 -42.88
CA LEU A 49 -65.03 85.99 -41.46
C LEU A 49 -64.12 84.79 -41.16
N ARG A 50 -63.43 84.23 -42.15
CA ARG A 50 -62.60 83.04 -41.97
C ARG A 50 -61.19 83.42 -41.57
N ASP A 51 -60.88 83.21 -40.29
CA ASP A 51 -59.58 83.44 -39.66
C ASP A 51 -58.41 82.93 -40.55
N PRO A 52 -57.41 83.78 -40.87
CA PRO A 52 -56.20 83.37 -41.57
C PRO A 52 -55.52 82.14 -40.96
N PHE A 53 -55.58 81.97 -39.63
CA PHE A 53 -55.02 80.81 -38.93
C PHE A 53 -55.76 79.51 -39.24
N ASP A 54 -57.06 79.55 -39.47
CA ASP A 54 -57.85 78.36 -39.85
C ASP A 54 -57.57 77.92 -41.29
N LYS A 55 -57.37 78.87 -42.21
CA LYS A 55 -56.89 78.55 -43.58
C LYS A 55 -55.50 77.92 -43.54
N MET A 56 -54.63 78.38 -42.64
CA MET A 56 -53.30 77.82 -42.42
C MET A 56 -53.39 76.39 -41.85
N ARG A 57 -54.21 76.17 -40.81
CA ARG A 57 -54.43 74.85 -40.20
C ARG A 57 -55.03 73.84 -41.18
N ILE A 58 -55.96 74.27 -42.04
CA ILE A 58 -56.51 73.40 -43.09
C ILE A 58 -55.43 73.03 -44.11
N ARG A 59 -54.57 73.99 -44.52
CA ARG A 59 -53.43 73.74 -45.39
C ARG A 59 -52.39 72.83 -44.75
N GLU A 60 -52.08 72.99 -43.46
CA GLU A 60 -51.20 72.09 -42.71
C GLU A 60 -51.79 70.68 -42.62
N ARG A 61 -53.07 70.53 -42.28
CA ARG A 61 -53.73 69.22 -42.26
C ARG A 61 -53.76 68.57 -43.65
N TRP A 62 -53.84 69.36 -44.70
CA TRP A 62 -53.77 68.87 -46.08
C TRP A 62 -52.34 68.48 -46.45
N ARG A 63 -51.31 69.28 -46.11
CA ARG A 63 -49.89 68.92 -46.27
C ARG A 63 -49.54 67.66 -45.50
N LYS A 64 -49.93 67.54 -44.22
CA LYS A 64 -49.74 66.32 -43.41
C LYS A 64 -50.39 65.10 -44.06
N ARG A 65 -51.56 65.24 -44.68
CA ARG A 65 -52.21 64.14 -45.43
C ARG A 65 -51.51 63.81 -46.74
N GLN A 66 -50.94 64.78 -47.44
CA GLN A 66 -50.12 64.55 -48.64
C GLN A 66 -48.79 63.88 -48.28
N GLN A 67 -48.13 64.32 -47.21
CA GLN A 67 -46.90 63.72 -46.71
C GLN A 67 -47.14 62.27 -46.28
N ALA A 68 -48.18 62.01 -45.49
CA ALA A 68 -48.56 60.65 -45.12
C ALA A 68 -48.96 59.76 -46.30
N ARG A 69 -49.38 60.33 -47.44
CA ARG A 69 -49.60 59.57 -48.69
C ARG A 69 -48.29 59.25 -49.39
N LEU A 70 -47.37 60.21 -49.49
CA LEU A 70 -46.03 59.98 -50.04
C LEU A 70 -45.26 58.95 -49.21
N ASP A 71 -45.31 59.03 -47.89
CA ASP A 71 -44.68 58.06 -46.99
C ASP A 71 -45.26 56.65 -47.19
N ARG A 72 -46.57 56.50 -47.39
CA ARG A 72 -47.19 55.20 -47.72
C ARG A 72 -46.78 54.67 -49.08
N VAL A 73 -46.53 55.54 -50.06
CA VAL A 73 -46.06 55.14 -51.38
C VAL A 73 -44.60 54.68 -51.30
N LEU A 74 -43.75 55.38 -50.55
CA LEU A 74 -42.36 54.98 -50.31
C LEU A 74 -42.26 53.69 -49.47
N ASP A 75 -43.11 53.52 -48.45
CA ASP A 75 -43.23 52.27 -47.69
C ASP A 75 -43.72 51.12 -48.60
N ALA A 76 -44.62 51.40 -49.55
CA ALA A 76 -45.09 50.41 -50.53
C ALA A 76 -44.05 50.08 -51.61
N GLU A 77 -43.25 51.04 -52.07
CA GLU A 77 -42.15 50.83 -53.02
C GLU A 77 -40.99 50.04 -52.38
N THR A 78 -40.64 50.31 -51.13
CA THR A 78 -39.63 49.54 -50.39
C THR A 78 -40.11 48.12 -50.03
N LEU A 79 -41.41 47.95 -49.72
CA LEU A 79 -42.05 46.63 -49.64
C LEU A 79 -42.10 45.91 -51.00
N ALA A 80 -42.14 46.64 -52.12
CA ALA A 80 -42.07 46.07 -53.46
C ALA A 80 -40.64 45.69 -53.86
N GLU A 81 -39.61 46.44 -53.48
CA GLU A 81 -38.19 46.08 -53.70
C GLU A 81 -37.79 44.81 -52.94
N THR A 82 -38.23 44.65 -51.69
CA THR A 82 -38.06 43.39 -50.93
C THR A 82 -38.81 42.21 -51.56
N ARG A 83 -39.93 42.48 -52.24
CA ARG A 83 -40.72 41.48 -52.97
C ARG A 83 -40.23 41.22 -54.40
N ASN A 84 -39.45 42.13 -55.00
CA ASN A 84 -38.91 42.03 -56.36
C ASN A 84 -37.45 41.56 -56.41
N GLY A 85 -36.67 41.73 -55.32
CA GLY A 85 -35.41 40.99 -55.12
C GLY A 85 -35.59 39.46 -55.10
N PHE A 86 -36.84 39.01 -55.03
CA PHE A 86 -37.31 37.62 -55.08
C PHE A 86 -37.36 37.00 -56.49
N ARG A 87 -37.14 37.77 -57.57
CA ARG A 87 -37.28 37.29 -58.96
C ARG A 87 -36.01 37.38 -59.83
N ALA A 88 -34.94 38.00 -59.34
CA ALA A 88 -33.70 38.17 -60.09
C ALA A 88 -32.67 37.07 -59.74
N GLY A 89 -32.97 35.83 -60.16
CA GLY A 89 -31.96 34.81 -60.44
C GLY A 89 -32.03 34.49 -61.94
N PRO A 90 -30.90 34.31 -62.64
CA PRO A 90 -30.90 34.21 -64.10
C PRO A 90 -31.67 32.97 -64.55
N ALA A 91 -32.78 33.19 -65.24
CA ALA A 91 -33.56 32.16 -65.90
C ALA A 91 -32.97 31.93 -67.29
N ASP A 92 -31.84 31.24 -67.37
CA ASP A 92 -31.30 30.70 -68.62
C ASP A 92 -30.65 29.33 -68.35
N SER A 93 -31.47 28.28 -68.35
CA SER A 93 -31.00 26.94 -68.70
C SER A 93 -32.19 25.99 -68.95
N ASN A 94 -32.20 25.44 -70.15
CA ASN A 94 -33.15 24.49 -70.73
C ASN A 94 -33.49 23.28 -69.82
N PRO A 95 -34.72 22.76 -69.82
CA PRO A 95 -35.15 21.65 -68.95
C PRO A 95 -34.73 20.24 -69.42
N ALA A 96 -33.72 20.10 -70.28
CA ALA A 96 -33.34 18.81 -70.86
C ALA A 96 -32.13 18.11 -70.19
N ASP A 97 -31.35 18.81 -69.36
CA ASP A 97 -30.19 18.21 -68.67
C ASP A 97 -30.52 17.97 -67.18
N SER A 98 -31.28 16.92 -66.89
CA SER A 98 -31.52 16.47 -65.51
C SER A 98 -30.68 15.25 -65.18
N ASN A 99 -29.49 15.51 -64.64
CA ASN A 99 -28.71 14.52 -63.90
C ASN A 99 -29.32 14.41 -62.47
N PRO A 100 -29.67 13.22 -61.92
CA PRO A 100 -30.39 13.11 -60.65
C PRO A 100 -29.59 13.47 -59.38
N ALA A 101 -28.33 13.89 -59.52
CA ALA A 101 -27.41 14.13 -58.40
C ALA A 101 -27.26 15.61 -57.99
N ALA A 102 -27.98 16.55 -58.59
CA ALA A 102 -27.92 17.96 -58.22
C ALA A 102 -29.33 18.55 -58.11
N SER A 103 -29.85 18.66 -56.88
CA SER A 103 -31.00 19.51 -56.57
C SER A 103 -30.49 20.95 -56.27
N PRO A 104 -30.72 21.97 -57.12
CA PRO A 104 -30.24 23.33 -56.88
C PRO A 104 -31.25 24.22 -56.12
N SER A 105 -32.41 23.71 -55.72
CA SER A 105 -33.48 24.52 -55.09
C SER A 105 -33.37 24.69 -53.57
N GLY A 106 -32.40 24.01 -52.91
CA GLY A 106 -32.18 24.13 -51.46
C GLY A 106 -31.18 25.22 -51.02
N HIS A 107 -30.40 25.78 -51.95
CA HIS A 107 -29.23 26.62 -51.62
C HIS A 107 -29.51 28.13 -51.62
N SER A 108 -30.51 28.63 -52.36
CA SER A 108 -30.76 30.08 -52.45
C SER A 108 -31.22 30.69 -51.11
N TRP A 109 -32.04 29.96 -50.36
CA TRP A 109 -32.56 30.41 -49.07
C TRP A 109 -31.53 30.38 -47.94
N ALA A 110 -30.65 29.38 -47.89
CA ALA A 110 -29.59 29.30 -46.90
C ALA A 110 -28.54 30.39 -47.15
N VAL A 111 -28.13 30.57 -48.41
CA VAL A 111 -27.19 31.62 -48.83
C VAL A 111 -27.76 33.01 -48.57
N TYR A 112 -29.06 33.25 -48.83
CA TYR A 112 -29.70 34.52 -48.49
C TYR A 112 -29.69 34.81 -46.99
N ARG A 113 -29.98 33.82 -46.13
CA ARG A 113 -30.00 33.99 -44.67
C ARG A 113 -28.62 34.23 -44.09
N GLU A 114 -27.66 33.44 -44.52
CA GLU A 114 -26.25 33.63 -44.18
C GLU A 114 -25.78 35.02 -44.61
N ARG A 115 -26.16 35.48 -45.81
CA ARG A 115 -25.88 36.84 -46.29
C ARG A 115 -26.53 37.90 -45.41
N VAL A 116 -27.83 37.79 -45.11
CA VAL A 116 -28.56 38.75 -44.26
C VAL A 116 -27.94 38.87 -42.87
N LEU A 117 -27.57 37.74 -42.25
CA LEU A 117 -26.92 37.72 -40.94
C LEU A 117 -25.47 38.18 -41.02
N THR A 118 -24.75 37.89 -42.12
CA THR A 118 -23.39 38.37 -42.37
C THR A 118 -23.37 39.88 -42.58
N GLU A 119 -24.33 40.43 -43.31
CA GLU A 119 -24.50 41.88 -43.50
C GLU A 119 -24.85 42.58 -42.18
N ALA A 120 -25.68 41.95 -41.34
CA ALA A 120 -26.14 42.55 -40.08
C ALA A 120 -25.12 42.43 -38.93
N TYR A 121 -24.39 41.30 -38.85
CA TYR A 121 -23.59 40.93 -37.67
C TYR A 121 -22.20 40.36 -38.03
N GLY A 122 -21.83 40.26 -39.30
CA GLY A 122 -20.54 39.70 -39.73
C GLY A 122 -20.56 38.17 -39.97
N ALA A 123 -19.48 37.69 -40.60
CA ALA A 123 -19.39 36.33 -41.14
C ALA A 123 -19.52 35.23 -40.08
N ASP A 124 -19.01 35.46 -38.86
CA ASP A 124 -19.02 34.49 -37.78
C ASP A 124 -20.45 34.14 -37.34
N VAL A 125 -21.33 35.15 -37.21
CA VAL A 125 -22.74 34.95 -36.86
C VAL A 125 -23.51 34.37 -38.06
N GLY A 126 -23.17 34.83 -39.27
CA GLY A 126 -23.72 34.30 -40.52
C GLY A 126 -23.52 32.79 -40.66
N GLN A 127 -22.30 32.31 -40.47
CA GLN A 127 -21.96 30.88 -40.54
C GLN A 127 -22.57 30.08 -39.38
N ALA A 128 -22.53 30.62 -38.15
CA ALA A 128 -23.02 29.91 -36.97
C ALA A 128 -24.54 29.70 -37.00
N LEU A 129 -25.32 30.68 -37.50
CA LEU A 129 -26.79 30.67 -37.42
C LEU A 129 -27.47 30.48 -38.78
N GLY A 130 -26.90 30.99 -39.87
CA GLY A 130 -27.57 31.15 -41.17
C GLY A 130 -28.09 29.85 -41.80
N ARG A 131 -27.45 28.72 -41.52
CA ARG A 131 -27.90 27.40 -41.99
C ARG A 131 -29.16 26.90 -41.29
N TRP A 132 -29.43 27.34 -40.05
CA TRP A 132 -30.36 26.69 -39.13
C TRP A 132 -31.58 27.53 -38.75
N VAL A 133 -31.58 28.82 -39.06
CA VAL A 133 -32.61 29.78 -38.63
C VAL A 133 -33.37 30.35 -39.81
N ARG A 134 -34.61 30.80 -39.60
CA ARG A 134 -35.31 31.71 -40.53
C ARG A 134 -35.08 33.14 -40.06
N VAL A 135 -35.02 34.07 -41.00
CA VAL A 135 -34.76 35.49 -40.73
C VAL A 135 -35.81 36.33 -41.43
N GLU A 136 -36.55 37.13 -40.67
CA GLU A 136 -37.55 38.08 -41.18
C GLU A 136 -37.12 39.50 -40.81
N ARG A 137 -37.01 40.38 -41.82
CA ARG A 137 -36.75 41.80 -41.62
C ARG A 137 -38.09 42.53 -41.48
N ASP A 138 -38.37 43.06 -40.30
CA ASP A 138 -39.41 44.08 -40.11
C ASP A 138 -38.73 45.44 -40.28
N LEU A 139 -39.04 46.17 -41.36
CA LEU A 139 -38.45 47.47 -41.65
C LEU A 139 -38.92 48.57 -40.68
N GLY A 140 -39.80 48.22 -39.73
CA GLY A 140 -40.40 49.16 -38.82
C GLY A 140 -41.46 49.99 -39.51
N SER A 141 -42.09 50.89 -38.75
CA SER A 141 -43.05 51.84 -39.29
C SER A 141 -42.65 53.21 -38.76
N ARG A 142 -42.16 54.08 -39.65
CA ARG A 142 -41.84 55.49 -39.32
C ARG A 142 -43.06 56.24 -38.80
N THR A 143 -44.25 55.84 -39.23
CA THR A 143 -45.53 56.43 -38.81
C THR A 143 -46.00 55.94 -37.43
N LEU A 144 -45.61 54.73 -37.00
CA LEU A 144 -45.93 54.18 -35.67
C LEU A 144 -44.76 54.29 -34.68
N GLY A 145 -43.63 54.88 -35.08
CA GLY A 145 -42.43 54.98 -34.25
C GLY A 145 -41.76 53.63 -33.95
N ARG A 146 -42.03 52.59 -34.76
CA ARG A 146 -41.47 51.25 -34.55
C ARG A 146 -40.13 51.16 -35.29
N ALA A 147 -39.05 50.95 -34.54
CA ALA A 147 -37.72 50.72 -35.09
C ALA A 147 -37.68 49.45 -35.95
N PRO A 148 -36.80 49.38 -36.98
CA PRO A 148 -36.58 48.15 -37.72
C PRO A 148 -36.09 47.05 -36.78
N SER A 149 -36.63 45.84 -36.94
CA SER A 149 -36.26 44.68 -36.13
C SER A 149 -35.99 43.46 -36.99
N LEU A 150 -35.06 42.61 -36.56
CA LEU A 150 -34.74 41.34 -37.20
C LEU A 150 -35.29 40.20 -36.36
N HIS A 151 -36.19 39.40 -36.92
CA HIS A 151 -36.74 38.23 -36.25
C HIS A 151 -36.04 36.97 -36.72
N ILE A 152 -35.37 36.28 -35.80
CA ILE A 152 -34.54 35.11 -36.02
C ILE A 152 -35.20 33.92 -35.32
N HIS A 153 -35.81 33.02 -36.08
CA HIS A 153 -36.60 31.94 -35.48
C HIS A 153 -36.42 30.57 -36.19
N ASN A 154 -36.57 29.49 -35.44
CA ASN A 154 -36.74 28.12 -35.93
C ASN A 154 -37.57 27.31 -34.91
N LYS A 155 -37.62 25.99 -35.02
CA LYS A 155 -38.37 25.14 -34.05
C LYS A 155 -37.81 25.20 -32.62
N VAL A 156 -36.56 25.62 -32.44
CA VAL A 156 -35.79 25.53 -31.19
C VAL A 156 -35.35 26.92 -30.68
N MET A 157 -35.57 27.99 -31.43
CA MET A 157 -35.10 29.33 -31.07
C MET A 157 -36.00 30.39 -31.68
N ASP A 158 -36.23 31.46 -30.94
CA ASP A 158 -37.12 32.55 -31.31
C ASP A 158 -36.64 33.88 -30.69
N ILE A 159 -35.81 34.60 -31.45
CA ILE A 159 -35.12 35.82 -31.01
C ILE A 159 -35.55 36.97 -31.90
N THR A 160 -35.92 38.10 -31.30
CA THR A 160 -36.12 39.37 -32.01
C THR A 160 -35.04 40.36 -31.63
N ASP A 161 -34.34 40.89 -32.62
CA ASP A 161 -33.42 42.00 -32.48
C ASP A 161 -34.10 43.32 -32.81
N TYR A 162 -34.19 44.23 -31.84
CA TYR A 162 -34.73 45.59 -32.02
C TYR A 162 -33.64 46.65 -32.28
N GLY A 163 -32.39 46.23 -32.43
CA GLY A 163 -31.22 47.10 -32.59
C GLY A 163 -30.54 47.37 -31.24
N ASP A 164 -31.27 47.97 -30.30
CA ASP A 164 -30.80 48.33 -28.95
C ASP A 164 -30.92 47.20 -27.93
N ARG A 165 -31.80 46.22 -28.17
CA ARG A 165 -32.04 45.06 -27.31
C ARG A 165 -32.33 43.79 -28.11
N LEU A 166 -31.98 42.65 -27.52
CA LEU A 166 -32.32 41.31 -28.00
C LEU A 166 -33.36 40.71 -27.08
N VAL A 167 -34.44 40.17 -27.64
CA VAL A 167 -35.54 39.55 -26.89
C VAL A 167 -35.68 38.11 -27.32
N ALA A 168 -35.55 37.17 -26.38
CA ALA A 168 -35.90 35.77 -26.60
C ALA A 168 -37.34 35.53 -26.15
N LEU A 169 -38.17 35.01 -27.05
CA LEU A 169 -39.60 34.80 -26.81
C LEU A 169 -39.91 33.43 -26.16
N GLN A 170 -39.05 32.44 -26.40
CA GLN A 170 -39.25 31.07 -25.87
C GLN A 170 -38.36 30.75 -24.66
N ALA A 171 -37.30 31.53 -24.42
CA ALA A 171 -36.36 31.29 -23.32
C ALA A 171 -36.97 31.56 -21.94
N ALA A 172 -37.94 32.47 -21.87
CA ALA A 172 -38.64 32.86 -20.64
C ALA A 172 -39.73 31.86 -20.22
N SER A 173 -40.22 31.02 -21.14
CA SER A 173 -41.41 30.17 -20.95
C SER A 173 -41.09 28.69 -20.69
N SER A 174 -39.81 28.31 -20.60
CA SER A 174 -39.39 26.94 -20.25
C SER A 174 -38.40 26.92 -19.06
N PRO A 175 -38.59 26.04 -18.05
CA PRO A 175 -37.62 25.83 -16.97
C PRO A 175 -36.25 25.38 -17.48
N SER A 176 -36.22 24.67 -18.61
CA SER A 176 -35.00 24.29 -19.34
C SER A 176 -34.61 25.29 -20.42
N GLY A 177 -35.19 26.51 -20.41
CA GLY A 177 -35.15 27.57 -21.43
C GLY A 177 -33.91 27.52 -22.32
N LYS A 178 -34.18 27.39 -23.61
CA LYS A 178 -33.32 26.73 -24.59
C LYS A 178 -31.96 27.43 -24.63
N ALA A 179 -30.92 26.81 -24.05
CA ALA A 179 -29.57 27.37 -23.94
C ALA A 179 -29.00 27.90 -25.26
N GLN A 180 -29.50 27.35 -26.38
CA GLN A 180 -29.20 27.78 -27.75
C GLN A 180 -29.64 29.22 -28.04
N GLU A 181 -30.75 29.71 -27.46
CA GLU A 181 -31.21 31.09 -27.62
C GLU A 181 -30.29 32.07 -26.90
N ILE A 182 -29.87 31.72 -25.69
CA ILE A 182 -28.91 32.52 -24.91
C ILE A 182 -27.57 32.57 -25.65
N ASP A 183 -27.06 31.43 -26.12
CA ASP A 183 -25.81 31.38 -26.90
C ASP A 183 -25.89 32.22 -28.18
N ALA A 184 -27.00 32.12 -28.93
CA ALA A 184 -27.21 32.93 -30.13
C ALA A 184 -27.32 34.43 -29.81
N MET A 185 -28.03 34.80 -28.73
CA MET A 185 -28.09 36.19 -28.28
C MET A 185 -26.71 36.74 -27.93
N LEU A 186 -25.89 35.98 -27.22
CA LEU A 186 -24.54 36.41 -26.83
C LEU A 186 -23.60 36.53 -28.04
N LYS A 187 -23.72 35.63 -29.02
CA LYS A 187 -23.00 35.75 -30.30
C LYS A 187 -23.40 37.02 -31.06
N ILE A 188 -24.70 37.32 -31.16
CA ILE A 188 -25.19 38.55 -31.80
C ILE A 188 -24.73 39.79 -31.01
N ALA A 189 -24.80 39.76 -29.68
CA ALA A 189 -24.31 40.86 -28.82
C ALA A 189 -22.80 41.12 -29.02
N GLY A 190 -22.00 40.05 -29.09
CA GLY A 190 -20.56 40.13 -29.34
C GLY A 190 -20.24 40.73 -30.71
N ALA A 191 -20.95 40.29 -31.75
CA ALA A 191 -20.86 40.84 -33.09
C ALA A 191 -21.24 42.33 -33.18
N LYS A 192 -22.22 42.77 -32.39
CA LYS A 192 -22.58 44.19 -32.25
C LYS A 192 -21.56 45.00 -31.45
N GLY A 193 -20.53 44.37 -30.90
CA GLY A 193 -19.51 45.02 -30.08
C GLY A 193 -19.99 45.40 -28.68
N TRP A 194 -21.08 44.81 -28.19
CA TRP A 194 -21.55 45.05 -26.83
C TRP A 194 -20.52 44.49 -25.84
N LYS A 195 -20.25 45.23 -24.77
CA LYS A 195 -19.32 44.83 -23.70
C LYS A 195 -19.98 44.73 -22.33
N VAL A 196 -21.07 45.48 -22.16
CA VAL A 196 -21.84 45.56 -20.92
C VAL A 196 -23.29 45.24 -21.26
N LEU A 197 -23.88 44.28 -20.56
CA LEU A 197 -25.22 43.77 -20.80
C LEU A 197 -26.11 44.02 -19.58
N THR A 198 -27.36 44.40 -19.84
CA THR A 198 -28.43 44.37 -18.83
C THR A 198 -29.32 43.19 -19.16
N VAL A 199 -29.38 42.21 -18.27
CA VAL A 199 -30.20 41.00 -18.45
C VAL A 199 -31.50 41.20 -17.69
N THR A 200 -32.64 41.09 -18.38
CA THR A 200 -33.97 41.23 -17.79
C THR A 200 -34.82 40.01 -18.13
N GLY A 201 -35.88 39.76 -17.36
CA GLY A 201 -36.74 38.58 -17.50
C GLY A 201 -37.00 37.88 -16.17
N THR A 202 -37.41 36.60 -16.23
CA THR A 202 -37.59 35.75 -15.05
C THR A 202 -36.27 35.51 -14.32
N GLU A 203 -36.31 35.25 -13.01
CA GLU A 203 -35.10 35.01 -12.20
C GLU A 203 -34.24 33.88 -12.77
N ASP A 204 -34.84 32.75 -13.14
CA ASP A 204 -34.15 31.62 -13.80
C ASP A 204 -33.50 32.00 -15.13
N PHE A 205 -34.08 32.94 -15.88
CA PHE A 205 -33.49 33.40 -17.13
C PHE A 205 -32.33 34.36 -16.86
N GLN A 206 -32.50 35.29 -15.90
CA GLN A 206 -31.45 36.22 -15.49
C GLN A 206 -30.21 35.49 -15.00
N MET A 207 -30.37 34.48 -14.14
CA MET A 207 -29.27 33.68 -13.63
C MET A 207 -28.52 32.93 -14.75
N ARG A 208 -29.25 32.27 -15.65
CA ARG A 208 -28.63 31.49 -16.74
C ARG A 208 -28.00 32.35 -17.83
N ALA A 209 -28.73 33.36 -18.32
CA ALA A 209 -28.22 34.27 -19.34
C ALA A 209 -27.10 35.17 -18.80
N GLY A 210 -27.21 35.60 -17.54
CA GLY A 210 -26.13 36.30 -16.85
C GLY A 210 -24.89 35.43 -16.67
N ALA A 211 -25.03 34.16 -16.26
CA ALA A 211 -23.90 33.25 -16.13
C ALA A 211 -23.22 32.98 -17.48
N ALA A 212 -24.00 32.75 -18.54
CA ALA A 212 -23.48 32.59 -19.90
C ALA A 212 -22.80 33.86 -20.41
N ALA A 213 -23.35 35.05 -20.11
CA ALA A 213 -22.76 36.33 -20.46
C ALA A 213 -21.40 36.55 -19.78
N LEU A 214 -21.30 36.29 -18.48
CA LEU A 214 -20.04 36.38 -17.73
C LEU A 214 -19.01 35.38 -18.29
N ALA A 215 -19.42 34.15 -18.59
CA ALA A 215 -18.54 33.14 -19.19
C ALA A 215 -18.05 33.52 -20.60
N ALA A 216 -18.87 34.23 -21.38
CA ALA A 216 -18.50 34.77 -22.69
C ALA A 216 -17.70 36.09 -22.61
N GLY A 217 -17.38 36.58 -21.41
CA GLY A 217 -16.54 37.76 -21.19
C GLY A 217 -17.27 39.11 -21.17
N PHE A 218 -18.61 39.12 -21.15
CA PHE A 218 -19.38 40.35 -20.98
C PHE A 218 -19.44 40.78 -19.51
N ARG A 219 -19.60 42.08 -19.26
CA ARG A 219 -19.89 42.62 -17.93
C ARG A 219 -21.39 42.80 -17.75
N LEU A 220 -21.91 42.52 -16.56
CA LEU A 220 -23.30 42.82 -16.22
C LEU A 220 -23.42 44.21 -15.58
N THR A 221 -24.48 44.95 -15.91
CA THR A 221 -24.80 46.23 -15.25
C THR A 221 -25.29 46.04 -13.82
N ASP A 222 -26.03 44.96 -13.57
CA ASP A 222 -26.54 44.59 -12.24
C ASP A 222 -25.46 43.83 -11.45
N GLY A 223 -24.85 44.53 -10.49
CA GLY A 223 -23.85 43.95 -9.59
C GLY A 223 -24.41 42.89 -8.64
N ASP A 224 -25.69 43.00 -8.26
CA ASP A 224 -26.34 42.04 -7.37
C ASP A 224 -26.66 40.74 -8.11
N LEU A 225 -27.04 40.82 -9.39
CA LEU A 225 -27.16 39.64 -10.25
C LEU A 225 -25.80 38.95 -10.44
N ALA A 226 -24.73 39.70 -10.70
CA ALA A 226 -23.38 39.15 -10.82
C ALA A 226 -22.93 38.46 -9.51
N ALA A 227 -23.21 39.06 -8.36
CA ALA A 227 -22.91 38.47 -7.05
C ALA A 227 -23.71 37.18 -6.79
N ARG A 228 -25.01 37.15 -7.12
CA ARG A 228 -25.85 35.95 -7.03
C ARG A 228 -25.34 34.83 -7.93
N ILE A 229 -24.95 35.14 -9.15
CA ILE A 229 -24.36 34.16 -10.09
C ILE A 229 -23.06 33.60 -9.54
N ALA A 230 -22.16 34.45 -9.03
CA ALA A 230 -20.91 34.01 -8.43
C ALA A 230 -21.16 33.08 -7.23
N ALA A 231 -22.09 33.43 -6.34
CA ALA A 231 -22.48 32.59 -5.20
C ALA A 231 -23.10 31.25 -5.64
N GLN A 232 -23.90 31.24 -6.70
CA GLN A 232 -24.47 30.00 -7.24
C GLN A 232 -23.40 29.12 -7.90
N GLN A 233 -22.47 29.71 -8.66
CA GLN A 233 -21.33 29.00 -9.25
C GLN A 233 -20.43 28.39 -8.18
N GLU A 234 -20.20 29.10 -7.07
CA GLU A 234 -19.44 28.57 -5.94
C GLU A 234 -20.17 27.40 -5.28
N LYS A 235 -21.50 27.50 -5.07
CA LYS A 235 -22.32 26.39 -4.58
C LYS A 235 -22.30 25.18 -5.52
N ASP A 236 -22.42 25.39 -6.82
CA ASP A 236 -22.40 24.33 -7.82
C ASP A 236 -21.01 23.67 -7.88
N ALA A 237 -19.94 24.46 -7.80
CA ALA A 237 -18.57 23.96 -7.72
C ALA A 237 -18.34 23.13 -6.45
N GLU A 238 -18.85 23.58 -5.30
CA GLU A 238 -18.75 22.84 -4.04
C GLU A 238 -19.57 21.55 -4.08
N ALA A 239 -20.82 21.60 -4.56
CA ALA A 239 -21.63 20.40 -4.78
C ALA A 239 -20.94 19.42 -5.74
N GLN A 240 -20.21 19.94 -6.73
CA GLN A 240 -19.46 19.11 -7.65
C GLN A 240 -18.22 18.48 -7.02
N ARG A 241 -17.50 19.22 -6.17
CA ARG A 241 -16.39 18.70 -5.35
C ARG A 241 -16.84 17.60 -4.42
N VAL A 242 -18.00 17.76 -3.76
CA VAL A 242 -18.57 16.71 -2.89
C VAL A 242 -18.82 15.43 -3.70
N LYS A 243 -19.45 15.54 -4.87
CA LYS A 243 -19.64 14.39 -5.76
C LYS A 243 -18.33 13.76 -6.21
N ASP A 244 -17.29 14.56 -6.43
CA ASP A 244 -15.95 14.06 -6.78
C ASP A 244 -15.27 13.33 -5.63
N LEU A 245 -15.42 13.82 -4.40
CA LEU A 245 -14.94 13.16 -3.20
C LEU A 245 -15.66 11.84 -2.93
N GLU A 246 -16.98 11.78 -3.19
CA GLU A 246 -17.76 10.54 -3.07
C GLU A 246 -17.38 9.49 -4.14
N ALA A 247 -17.06 9.95 -5.35
CA ALA A 247 -16.68 9.09 -6.47
C ALA A 247 -15.19 8.65 -6.45
N ALA A 248 -14.30 9.45 -5.83
CA ALA A 248 -12.87 9.19 -5.79
C ALA A 248 -12.47 7.82 -5.22
N PRO A 249 -13.07 7.30 -4.12
CA PRO A 249 -12.76 5.97 -3.58
C PRO A 249 -13.03 4.85 -4.58
N VAL A 250 -14.15 4.92 -5.33
CA VAL A 250 -14.55 3.91 -6.30
C VAL A 250 -13.55 3.87 -7.46
N LEU A 251 -13.18 5.05 -7.97
CA LEU A 251 -12.19 5.17 -9.03
C LEU A 251 -10.81 4.69 -8.55
N ALA A 252 -10.38 5.08 -7.35
CA ALA A 252 -9.08 4.72 -6.79
C ALA A 252 -8.90 3.21 -6.60
N GLU A 253 -9.90 2.52 -6.04
CA GLU A 253 -9.85 1.05 -5.90
C GLU A 253 -9.83 0.35 -7.27
N TRP A 254 -10.58 0.86 -8.24
CA TRP A 254 -10.53 0.33 -9.60
C TRP A 254 -9.16 0.56 -10.27
N MET A 255 -8.56 1.75 -10.10
CA MET A 255 -7.23 2.09 -10.60
C MET A 255 -6.17 1.12 -10.07
N ARG A 256 -6.25 0.78 -8.79
CA ARG A 256 -5.36 -0.19 -8.14
C ARG A 256 -5.56 -1.60 -8.69
N ALA A 257 -6.80 -2.04 -8.88
CA ALA A 257 -7.10 -3.37 -9.38
C ALA A 257 -6.75 -3.54 -10.88
N HIS A 258 -6.86 -2.46 -11.68
CA HIS A 258 -6.69 -2.50 -13.13
C HIS A 258 -5.72 -1.41 -13.64
N PRO A 259 -4.44 -1.41 -13.22
CA PRO A 259 -3.52 -0.29 -13.44
C PRO A 259 -3.30 0.05 -14.92
N LYS A 260 -3.22 -0.98 -15.79
CA LYS A 260 -3.06 -0.79 -17.25
C LYS A 260 -4.30 -0.14 -17.89
N GLN A 261 -5.49 -0.53 -17.44
CA GLN A 261 -6.75 0.00 -17.96
C GLN A 261 -6.97 1.43 -17.48
N ALA A 262 -6.64 1.72 -16.23
CA ALA A 262 -6.68 3.07 -15.67
C ALA A 262 -5.76 4.04 -16.40
N GLN A 263 -4.52 3.62 -16.69
CA GLN A 263 -3.59 4.44 -17.47
C GLN A 263 -4.12 4.73 -18.88
N ALA A 264 -4.67 3.71 -19.56
CA ALA A 264 -5.30 3.90 -20.88
C ALA A 264 -6.49 4.86 -20.82
N GLN A 265 -7.36 4.73 -19.82
CA GLN A 265 -8.53 5.59 -19.63
C GLN A 265 -8.12 7.05 -19.33
N ARG A 266 -7.07 7.24 -18.52
CA ARG A 266 -6.53 8.57 -18.19
C ARG A 266 -5.93 9.26 -19.41
N LEU A 267 -5.14 8.54 -20.21
CA LEU A 267 -4.55 9.05 -21.46
C LEU A 267 -5.62 9.41 -22.50
N ALA A 268 -6.73 8.66 -22.53
CA ALA A 268 -7.87 8.94 -23.39
C ALA A 268 -8.86 9.97 -22.82
N GLY A 269 -8.52 10.67 -21.73
CA GLY A 269 -9.40 11.68 -21.12
C GLY A 269 -10.76 11.15 -20.67
N GLY A 270 -10.83 9.89 -20.24
CA GLY A 270 -12.08 9.26 -19.79
C GLY A 270 -13.03 8.82 -20.91
N GLN A 271 -12.57 8.81 -22.16
CA GLN A 271 -13.46 8.57 -23.31
C GLN A 271 -13.59 7.11 -23.73
N LEU A 272 -12.81 6.15 -23.22
CA LEU A 272 -12.94 4.76 -23.70
C LEU A 272 -14.24 4.13 -23.17
N PRO A 273 -15.10 3.60 -24.06
CA PRO A 273 -16.45 3.13 -23.71
C PRO A 273 -16.48 1.82 -22.92
N LEU A 274 -15.45 0.98 -23.01
CA LEU A 274 -15.43 -0.37 -22.42
C LEU A 274 -14.74 -0.44 -21.05
N LEU A 275 -14.21 0.67 -20.53
CA LEU A 275 -13.36 0.73 -19.34
C LEU A 275 -13.94 1.68 -18.28
N CYS A 276 -15.21 1.47 -17.91
CA CYS A 276 -15.87 2.25 -16.84
C CYS A 276 -15.95 1.42 -15.55
N PRO A 277 -15.49 1.93 -14.40
CA PRO A 277 -15.67 1.26 -13.11
C PRO A 277 -17.16 1.07 -12.80
N ALA A 278 -17.51 -0.07 -12.19
CA ALA A 278 -18.87 -0.30 -11.72
C ALA A 278 -19.26 0.75 -10.66
N GLY A 279 -20.41 1.39 -10.84
CA GLY A 279 -20.91 2.44 -9.93
C GLY A 279 -20.46 3.86 -10.28
N LEU A 280 -19.72 4.06 -11.37
CA LEU A 280 -19.40 5.39 -11.90
C LEU A 280 -19.97 5.58 -13.30
N ASP A 281 -20.50 6.78 -13.56
CA ASP A 281 -20.96 7.17 -14.89
C ASP A 281 -19.79 7.54 -15.81
N ARG A 282 -19.97 7.34 -17.11
CA ARG A 282 -18.93 7.66 -18.10
C ARG A 282 -18.61 9.16 -18.17
N SER A 283 -19.61 10.02 -18.00
CA SER A 283 -19.44 11.48 -17.96
C SER A 283 -18.55 11.90 -16.79
N VAL A 284 -18.59 11.16 -15.70
CA VAL A 284 -17.84 11.42 -14.48
C VAL A 284 -16.33 11.22 -14.70
N LEU A 285 -15.94 10.23 -15.51
CA LEU A 285 -14.54 9.94 -15.85
C LEU A 285 -13.86 10.97 -16.76
N GLN A 286 -14.63 11.82 -17.44
CA GLN A 286 -14.07 12.87 -18.30
C GLN A 286 -13.54 14.06 -17.51
N ARG A 287 -13.77 14.09 -16.20
CA ARG A 287 -13.46 15.23 -15.32
C ARG A 287 -12.05 15.07 -14.73
N PRO A 288 -11.08 15.95 -15.04
CA PRO A 288 -9.72 15.81 -14.55
C PRO A 288 -9.60 15.83 -13.02
N ALA A 289 -10.41 16.66 -12.36
CA ALA A 289 -10.44 16.83 -10.90
C ALA A 289 -10.73 15.52 -10.15
N LEU A 290 -11.60 14.66 -10.70
CA LEU A 290 -11.91 13.36 -10.10
C LEU A 290 -10.68 12.44 -10.07
N TRP A 291 -9.92 12.39 -11.16
CA TRP A 291 -8.72 11.55 -11.24
C TRP A 291 -7.67 12.02 -10.24
N GLU A 292 -7.48 13.33 -10.14
CA GLU A 292 -6.57 13.94 -9.17
C GLU A 292 -7.02 13.65 -7.73
N ALA A 293 -8.32 13.70 -7.45
CA ALA A 293 -8.89 13.30 -6.16
C ALA A 293 -8.68 11.80 -5.89
N ALA A 294 -8.88 10.92 -6.87
CA ALA A 294 -8.68 9.48 -6.74
C ALA A 294 -7.19 9.12 -6.50
N GLU A 295 -6.26 9.79 -7.16
CA GLU A 295 -4.82 9.66 -6.91
C GLU A 295 -4.48 10.12 -5.48
N ALA A 296 -4.95 11.29 -5.06
CA ALA A 296 -4.74 11.80 -3.71
C ALA A 296 -5.34 10.88 -2.64
N TRP A 297 -6.54 10.32 -2.88
CA TRP A 297 -7.15 9.34 -2.01
C TRP A 297 -6.33 8.04 -1.94
N THR A 298 -5.79 7.58 -3.07
CA THR A 298 -4.91 6.39 -3.12
C THR A 298 -3.66 6.58 -2.28
N VAL A 299 -3.02 7.75 -2.38
CA VAL A 299 -1.87 8.12 -1.53
C VAL A 299 -2.30 8.26 -0.06
N GLY A 300 -3.47 8.82 0.21
CA GLY A 300 -4.06 8.87 1.55
C GLY A 300 -4.25 7.49 2.18
N ARG A 301 -4.71 6.51 1.39
CA ARG A 301 -5.00 5.15 1.86
C ARG A 301 -3.78 4.25 1.93
N TYR A 302 -2.88 4.34 0.95
CA TYR A 302 -1.79 3.38 0.73
C TYR A 302 -0.38 3.98 0.73
N GLY A 303 -0.26 5.30 0.61
CA GLY A 303 1.03 6.00 0.48
C GLY A 303 1.83 6.07 1.79
N GLU A 304 3.08 6.49 1.65
CA GLU A 304 4.00 6.67 2.79
C GLU A 304 3.65 7.93 3.62
N THR A 305 4.19 8.01 4.84
CA THR A 305 3.90 9.13 5.75
C THR A 305 4.34 10.48 5.16
N ALA A 306 5.47 10.52 4.44
CA ALA A 306 5.96 11.74 3.79
C ALA A 306 5.02 12.21 2.67
N GLU A 307 4.56 11.29 1.82
CA GLU A 307 3.63 11.59 0.72
C GLU A 307 2.28 12.09 1.25
N ARG A 308 1.78 11.49 2.33
CA ARG A 308 0.55 11.92 3.01
C ARG A 308 0.68 13.32 3.60
N GLN A 309 1.84 13.66 4.17
CA GLN A 309 2.10 15.00 4.72
C GLN A 309 2.22 16.05 3.61
N ALA A 310 2.84 15.72 2.48
CA ALA A 310 2.90 16.61 1.33
C ALA A 310 1.49 16.98 0.84
N LEU A 311 0.62 15.99 0.66
CA LEU A 311 -0.78 16.23 0.23
C LEU A 311 -1.63 16.96 1.27
N SER A 312 -1.29 16.87 2.57
CA SER A 312 -2.00 17.65 3.60
C SER A 312 -1.71 19.15 3.53
N LYS A 313 -0.64 19.54 2.83
CA LYS A 313 -0.23 20.93 2.60
C LYS A 313 -0.51 21.38 1.15
N ASP A 314 -1.24 20.57 0.37
CA ASP A 314 -1.56 20.91 -1.01
C ASP A 314 -2.50 22.13 -1.05
N PRO A 315 -2.22 23.14 -1.90
CA PRO A 315 -3.11 24.30 -2.05
C PRO A 315 -4.48 23.94 -2.64
N ASP A 316 -4.64 22.77 -3.27
CA ASP A 316 -5.93 22.29 -3.77
C ASP A 316 -6.74 21.62 -2.65
N PRO A 317 -7.87 22.20 -2.23
CA PRO A 317 -8.70 21.65 -1.14
C PRO A 317 -9.27 20.28 -1.50
N LEU A 318 -9.51 19.98 -2.78
CA LEU A 318 -10.06 18.69 -3.20
C LEU A 318 -9.06 17.56 -2.95
N LYS A 319 -7.79 17.77 -3.30
CA LYS A 319 -6.71 16.79 -3.06
C LYS A 319 -6.47 16.57 -1.58
N ALA A 320 -6.42 17.65 -0.80
CA ALA A 320 -6.20 17.57 0.64
C ALA A 320 -7.33 16.79 1.34
N GLN A 321 -8.59 17.05 0.97
CA GLN A 321 -9.76 16.35 1.50
C GLN A 321 -9.82 14.88 1.03
N ALA A 322 -9.54 14.61 -0.25
CA ALA A 322 -9.49 13.25 -0.77
C ALA A 322 -8.42 12.40 -0.08
N ALA A 323 -7.23 12.97 0.14
CA ALA A 323 -6.16 12.32 0.90
C ALA A 323 -6.57 12.09 2.37
N ALA A 324 -7.30 13.00 3.00
CA ALA A 324 -7.84 12.82 4.34
C ALA A 324 -8.86 11.68 4.41
N ALA A 325 -9.81 11.64 3.47
CA ALA A 325 -10.78 10.54 3.35
C ALA A 325 -10.09 9.19 3.09
N GLY A 326 -9.01 9.17 2.29
CA GLY A 326 -8.18 7.98 2.09
C GLY A 326 -7.52 7.50 3.39
N ARG A 327 -7.01 8.43 4.21
CA ARG A 327 -6.44 8.11 5.53
C ARG A 327 -7.48 7.52 6.49
N GLU A 328 -8.68 8.09 6.52
CA GLU A 328 -9.79 7.55 7.33
C GLU A 328 -10.24 6.17 6.82
N ALA A 329 -10.33 5.99 5.50
CA ALA A 329 -10.64 4.69 4.92
C ALA A 329 -9.60 3.63 5.29
N ALA A 330 -8.30 3.98 5.34
CA ALA A 330 -7.26 3.08 5.83
C ALA A 330 -7.42 2.72 7.32
N LEU A 331 -7.80 3.68 8.16
CA LEU A 331 -8.09 3.44 9.58
C LEU A 331 -9.30 2.53 9.77
N ASN A 332 -10.37 2.77 9.01
CA ASN A 332 -11.60 1.97 9.05
C ASN A 332 -11.40 0.55 8.51
N ALA A 333 -10.69 0.41 7.38
CA ALA A 333 -10.33 -0.90 6.83
C ALA A 333 -9.52 -1.70 7.85
N TRP A 334 -8.59 -1.03 8.53
CA TRP A 334 -7.85 -1.68 9.58
C TRP A 334 -8.70 -2.10 10.79
N ALA A 335 -9.58 -1.23 11.28
CA ALA A 335 -10.48 -1.56 12.38
C ALA A 335 -11.38 -2.77 12.07
N ARG A 336 -11.70 -3.00 10.79
CA ARG A 336 -12.54 -4.12 10.33
C ARG A 336 -11.76 -5.39 9.99
N GLU A 337 -10.61 -5.26 9.34
CA GLU A 337 -9.93 -6.37 8.65
C GLU A 337 -8.57 -6.75 9.28
N GLY A 338 -8.03 -5.94 10.20
CA GLY A 338 -6.70 -6.13 10.77
C GLY A 338 -5.56 -5.61 9.87
N ILE A 339 -4.31 -5.73 10.33
CA ILE A 339 -3.10 -5.33 9.57
C ILE A 339 -2.24 -6.57 9.35
N THR A 340 -1.69 -6.68 8.14
CA THR A 340 -0.55 -7.56 7.87
C THR A 340 0.71 -6.71 7.69
N LEU A 341 1.70 -6.88 8.56
CA LEU A 341 3.04 -6.32 8.41
C LEU A 341 3.91 -7.28 7.57
N ARG A 342 4.33 -6.85 6.39
CA ARG A 342 5.17 -7.61 5.46
C ARG A 342 6.60 -7.09 5.55
N VAL A 343 7.54 -7.91 5.99
CA VAL A 343 8.94 -7.51 6.21
C VAL A 343 9.85 -8.27 5.25
N GLY A 344 10.65 -7.56 4.45
CA GLY A 344 11.56 -8.15 3.47
C GLY A 344 10.99 -8.24 2.06
N GLN A 345 11.86 -8.54 1.09
CA GLN A 345 11.49 -8.76 -0.30
C GLN A 345 10.66 -10.04 -0.45
N ASN A 346 9.62 -10.00 -1.27
CA ASN A 346 8.75 -11.15 -1.55
C ASN A 346 8.02 -11.76 -0.32
N ALA A 347 7.93 -11.03 0.80
CA ALA A 347 7.12 -11.45 1.94
C ALA A 347 5.68 -11.77 1.49
N PRO A 348 5.09 -12.93 1.84
CA PRO A 348 3.79 -13.33 1.31
C PRO A 348 2.70 -12.31 1.69
N GLN A 349 1.71 -12.16 0.81
CA GLN A 349 0.51 -11.40 1.15
C GLN A 349 -0.20 -12.11 2.31
N GLY A 350 -0.55 -11.34 3.34
CA GLY A 350 -1.31 -11.89 4.45
C GLY A 350 -2.72 -12.28 4.01
N VAL A 351 -3.28 -13.25 4.73
CA VAL A 351 -4.64 -13.77 4.47
C VAL A 351 -5.72 -12.74 4.86
N ARG A 352 -5.38 -11.73 5.67
CA ARG A 352 -6.29 -10.69 6.16
C ARG A 352 -5.64 -9.31 6.29
N GLY A 353 -6.42 -8.28 6.04
CA GLY A 353 -6.13 -6.92 6.47
C GLY A 353 -5.25 -6.08 5.54
N LEU A 354 -5.06 -4.83 5.95
CA LEU A 354 -4.30 -3.84 5.19
C LEU A 354 -2.80 -4.21 5.22
N GLY A 355 -2.24 -4.49 4.05
CA GLY A 355 -0.84 -4.88 3.91
C GLY A 355 0.10 -3.68 4.02
N MET A 356 0.94 -3.67 5.06
CA MET A 356 2.03 -2.71 5.23
C MET A 356 3.36 -3.36 4.87
N SER A 357 3.91 -3.00 3.71
CA SER A 357 5.21 -3.50 3.26
C SER A 357 6.36 -2.67 3.85
N ARG A 358 7.41 -3.36 4.29
CA ARG A 358 8.67 -2.80 4.79
C ARG A 358 9.83 -3.53 4.13
N THR A 359 10.43 -2.87 3.14
CA THR A 359 11.56 -3.37 2.36
C THR A 359 12.91 -2.76 2.79
N ALA A 360 12.89 -1.84 3.75
CA ALA A 360 14.06 -1.13 4.24
C ALA A 360 14.95 -2.00 5.16
N GLU A 361 16.18 -1.53 5.38
CA GLU A 361 17.17 -2.15 6.26
C GLU A 361 16.63 -2.34 7.68
N ILE A 362 16.37 -3.59 8.09
CA ILE A 362 15.80 -3.94 9.39
C ILE A 362 16.77 -3.57 10.51
N THR A 363 16.62 -2.37 11.02
CA THR A 363 17.38 -1.79 12.14
C THR A 363 16.44 -1.52 13.31
N ARG A 364 16.97 -1.56 14.53
CA ARG A 364 16.18 -1.33 15.73
C ARG A 364 15.37 -0.02 15.72
N PRO A 365 15.95 1.16 15.38
CA PRO A 365 15.20 2.41 15.35
C PRO A 365 14.05 2.39 14.35
N GLN A 366 14.18 1.66 13.23
CA GLN A 366 13.11 1.52 12.26
C GLN A 366 11.97 0.65 12.81
N VAL A 367 12.31 -0.50 13.42
CA VAL A 367 11.30 -1.39 14.02
C VAL A 367 10.54 -0.69 15.15
N GLU A 368 11.22 0.10 15.98
CA GLU A 368 10.57 0.91 17.03
C GLU A 368 9.58 1.93 16.43
N ARG A 369 9.96 2.62 15.36
CA ARG A 369 9.03 3.50 14.62
C ARG A 369 7.84 2.73 14.06
N TRP A 370 8.05 1.54 13.50
CA TRP A 370 6.95 0.72 12.96
C TRP A 370 5.99 0.29 14.08
N ALA A 371 6.52 -0.11 15.23
CA ALA A 371 5.73 -0.50 16.38
C ALA A 371 4.91 0.69 16.93
N GLN A 372 5.53 1.87 16.99
CA GLN A 372 4.85 3.11 17.39
C GLN A 372 3.75 3.49 16.40
N ASP A 373 4.02 3.46 15.09
CA ASP A 373 3.02 3.71 14.04
C ASP A 373 1.80 2.78 14.18
N ILE A 374 2.02 1.51 14.50
CA ILE A 374 0.95 0.51 14.70
C ILE A 374 0.16 0.82 15.97
N ARG A 375 0.82 1.17 17.07
CA ARG A 375 0.16 1.50 18.34
C ARG A 375 -0.64 2.80 18.25
N GLU A 376 -0.10 3.84 17.61
CA GLU A 376 -0.81 5.11 17.41
C GLU A 376 -2.07 4.91 16.58
N ARG A 377 -1.99 4.03 15.57
CA ARG A 377 -3.20 3.58 14.90
C ARG A 377 -4.14 2.95 15.94
N GLN A 378 -3.68 2.06 16.84
CA GLN A 378 -4.58 1.18 17.63
C GLN A 378 -5.40 2.01 18.60
N GLN A 379 -4.75 3.03 19.14
CA GLN A 379 -5.38 4.05 19.95
C GLN A 379 -6.44 4.84 19.16
N ARG A 380 -6.17 5.20 17.90
CA ARG A 380 -7.11 5.95 17.05
C ARG A 380 -8.30 5.12 16.55
N SER A 381 -8.12 3.84 16.26
CA SER A 381 -9.23 2.98 15.81
C SER A 381 -10.11 2.49 16.96
N GLY A 382 -9.60 2.52 18.21
CA GLY A 382 -10.28 1.92 19.36
C GLY A 382 -10.35 0.39 19.30
N VAL A 383 -9.69 -0.24 18.33
CA VAL A 383 -9.75 -1.68 18.07
C VAL A 383 -8.35 -2.28 18.18
N ALA A 384 -8.14 -3.14 19.17
CA ALA A 384 -6.88 -3.86 19.40
C ALA A 384 -6.88 -5.24 18.72
N LEU A 385 -7.00 -5.26 17.38
CA LEU A 385 -6.85 -6.52 16.64
C LEU A 385 -5.37 -6.97 16.63
N PRO A 386 -5.10 -8.27 16.78
CA PRO A 386 -3.76 -8.81 16.61
C PRO A 386 -3.28 -8.61 15.18
N ILE A 387 -2.03 -8.20 15.02
CA ILE A 387 -1.40 -8.02 13.72
C ILE A 387 -0.80 -9.33 13.21
N VAL A 388 -0.96 -9.57 11.91
CA VAL A 388 -0.27 -10.66 11.21
C VAL A 388 1.08 -10.15 10.76
N VAL A 389 2.17 -10.87 11.03
CA VAL A 389 3.50 -10.52 10.53
C VAL A 389 3.96 -11.61 9.57
N THR A 390 4.37 -11.22 8.37
CA THR A 390 4.94 -12.15 7.37
C THR A 390 6.35 -11.70 6.99
N PHE A 391 7.26 -12.66 6.91
CA PHE A 391 8.65 -12.40 6.56
C PHE A 391 8.96 -12.92 5.14
N GLY A 392 9.75 -12.14 4.40
CA GLY A 392 10.37 -12.57 3.15
C GLY A 392 11.46 -13.60 3.40
N GLY A 393 11.78 -14.38 2.37
CA GLY A 393 12.86 -15.38 2.43
C GLY A 393 14.25 -14.75 2.59
N ASP A 394 14.38 -13.46 2.34
CA ASP A 394 15.58 -12.64 2.50
C ASP A 394 15.85 -12.21 3.96
N VAL A 395 14.90 -12.42 4.88
CA VAL A 395 15.03 -11.99 6.27
C VAL A 395 15.66 -13.10 7.12
N SER A 396 16.86 -12.84 7.64
CA SER A 396 17.55 -13.76 8.56
C SER A 396 16.79 -13.93 9.87
N ILE A 397 16.95 -15.09 10.53
CA ILE A 397 16.26 -15.39 11.79
C ILE A 397 16.54 -14.34 12.88
N THR A 398 17.76 -13.82 12.97
CA THR A 398 18.12 -12.74 13.90
C THR A 398 17.31 -11.47 13.67
N LYS A 399 17.07 -11.11 12.40
CA LYS A 399 16.24 -9.96 12.03
C LYS A 399 14.76 -10.22 12.30
N LYS A 400 14.27 -11.45 12.09
CA LYS A 400 12.91 -11.86 12.47
C LYS A 400 12.68 -11.71 13.97
N VAL A 401 13.62 -12.22 14.78
CA VAL A 401 13.59 -12.11 16.25
C VAL A 401 13.58 -10.65 16.68
N LEU A 402 14.45 -9.80 16.11
CA LEU A 402 14.49 -8.37 16.41
C LEU A 402 13.13 -7.68 16.14
N VAL A 403 12.50 -7.99 15.01
CA VAL A 403 11.19 -7.42 14.66
C VAL A 403 10.12 -7.85 15.67
N LEU A 404 10.02 -9.14 15.95
CA LEU A 404 9.02 -9.69 16.86
C LEU A 404 9.22 -9.22 18.30
N GLU A 405 10.48 -9.18 18.76
CA GLU A 405 10.85 -8.71 20.11
C GLU A 405 10.39 -7.26 20.32
N HIS A 406 10.75 -6.35 19.42
CA HIS A 406 10.41 -4.93 19.57
C HIS A 406 8.92 -4.65 19.39
N LEU A 407 8.21 -5.41 18.55
CA LEU A 407 6.74 -5.36 18.49
C LEU A 407 6.11 -5.77 19.82
N LEU A 408 6.56 -6.89 20.40
CA LEU A 408 6.07 -7.37 21.70
C LEU A 408 6.42 -6.43 22.85
N ARG A 409 7.63 -5.83 22.86
CA ARG A 409 8.05 -4.84 23.86
C ARG A 409 7.15 -3.60 23.83
N GLN A 410 6.66 -3.24 22.65
CA GLN A 410 5.71 -2.15 22.48
C GLN A 410 4.24 -2.60 22.66
N SER A 411 4.01 -3.77 23.28
CA SER A 411 2.66 -4.29 23.58
C SER A 411 1.77 -4.39 22.34
N VAL A 412 2.36 -4.59 21.16
CA VAL A 412 1.59 -4.79 19.94
C VAL A 412 1.12 -6.26 19.89
N PRO A 413 -0.20 -6.54 19.93
CA PRO A 413 -0.71 -7.91 19.91
C PRO A 413 -0.39 -8.59 18.58
N LEU A 414 0.24 -9.76 18.61
CA LEU A 414 0.61 -10.54 17.42
C LEU A 414 -0.33 -11.74 17.23
N ASP A 415 -0.66 -12.06 15.98
CA ASP A 415 -1.34 -13.30 15.63
C ASP A 415 -0.34 -14.47 15.61
N ALA A 416 -0.24 -15.16 16.76
CA ALA A 416 0.67 -16.28 16.93
C ALA A 416 0.35 -17.45 15.98
N LEU A 417 -0.91 -17.66 15.62
CA LEU A 417 -1.36 -18.77 14.78
C LEU A 417 -0.99 -18.54 13.31
N ALA A 418 -1.01 -17.28 12.86
CA ALA A 418 -0.51 -16.91 11.55
C ALA A 418 1.03 -17.07 11.44
N LEU A 419 1.78 -16.68 12.48
CA LEU A 419 3.24 -16.86 12.56
C LEU A 419 3.64 -18.34 12.57
N GLU A 420 2.87 -19.18 13.28
CA GLU A 420 3.10 -20.63 13.31
C GLU A 420 2.88 -21.26 11.93
N LYS A 421 1.80 -20.90 11.23
CA LYS A 421 1.52 -21.37 9.86
C LYS A 421 2.58 -20.92 8.86
N ALA A 422 3.21 -19.77 9.09
CA ALA A 422 4.31 -19.25 8.27
C ALA A 422 5.66 -19.94 8.55
N GLY A 423 5.75 -20.81 9.57
CA GLY A 423 6.99 -21.47 9.98
C GLY A 423 7.92 -20.61 10.84
N ASP A 424 7.44 -19.49 11.36
CA ASP A 424 8.23 -18.52 12.13
C ASP A 424 8.09 -18.67 13.66
N ARG A 425 7.54 -19.82 14.12
CA ARG A 425 7.34 -20.13 15.54
C ARG A 425 8.66 -20.05 16.35
N ASN A 426 9.76 -20.58 15.80
CA ASN A 426 11.06 -20.51 16.46
C ASN A 426 11.54 -19.08 16.70
N ALA A 427 11.29 -18.17 15.76
CA ALA A 427 11.66 -16.76 15.92
C ALA A 427 10.77 -16.06 16.97
N LEU A 428 9.48 -16.42 17.04
CA LEU A 428 8.56 -15.92 18.06
C LEU A 428 8.93 -16.39 19.47
N ASP A 429 9.29 -17.65 19.62
CA ASP A 429 9.68 -18.22 20.91
C ASP A 429 11.01 -17.61 21.39
N GLN A 430 12.00 -17.45 20.51
CA GLN A 430 13.23 -16.72 20.81
C GLN A 430 12.97 -15.25 21.19
N ALA A 431 12.07 -14.56 20.49
CA ALA A 431 11.71 -13.18 20.82
C ALA A 431 11.07 -13.04 22.22
N LYS A 432 10.20 -13.98 22.60
CA LYS A 432 9.59 -14.02 23.95
C LYS A 432 10.63 -14.30 25.03
N GLU A 433 11.56 -15.22 24.77
CA GLU A 433 12.66 -15.52 25.69
C GLU A 433 13.56 -14.29 25.90
N ARG A 434 13.90 -13.58 24.83
CA ARG A 434 14.68 -12.33 24.91
C ARG A 434 13.94 -11.23 25.65
N LEU A 435 12.62 -11.13 25.53
CA LEU A 435 11.82 -10.16 26.27
C LEU A 435 11.97 -10.29 27.79
N ASN A 436 12.09 -11.53 28.27
CA ASN A 436 12.23 -11.84 29.69
C ASN A 436 13.68 -11.73 30.18
N THR A 437 14.65 -11.90 29.28
CA THR A 437 16.08 -12.03 29.64
C THR A 437 16.93 -10.83 29.25
N HIS A 438 16.42 -9.91 28.43
CA HIS A 438 17.15 -8.75 27.92
C HIS A 438 16.45 -7.43 28.31
N GLU A 439 17.23 -6.43 28.72
CA GLU A 439 16.86 -5.03 28.92
C GLU A 439 16.25 -4.42 27.64
N PRO A 440 15.51 -3.29 27.73
CA PRO A 440 14.94 -2.60 26.57
C PRO A 440 15.99 -2.21 25.51
N ASP A 441 17.25 -2.06 25.91
CA ASP A 441 18.37 -1.77 25.02
C ASP A 441 18.93 -3.01 24.27
N GLY A 442 18.40 -4.20 24.55
CA GLY A 442 18.89 -5.46 24.01
C GLY A 442 20.12 -6.03 24.73
N ALA A 443 20.56 -5.43 25.84
CA ALA A 443 21.56 -6.02 26.72
C ALA A 443 20.91 -7.14 27.57
N GLU A 444 21.64 -8.21 27.88
CA GLU A 444 21.12 -9.21 28.83
C GLU A 444 20.93 -8.58 30.23
N GLN A 445 19.81 -8.88 30.88
CA GLN A 445 19.52 -8.41 32.22
C GLN A 445 20.57 -8.94 33.21
N ALA A 446 21.04 -8.05 34.09
CA ALA A 446 22.09 -8.35 35.06
C ALA A 446 21.77 -9.54 35.99
N TRP A 447 20.49 -9.78 36.28
CA TRP A 447 20.07 -10.91 37.11
C TRP A 447 20.20 -12.27 36.38
N TYR A 448 19.88 -12.32 35.09
CA TYR A 448 20.03 -13.54 34.28
C TYR A 448 21.49 -13.89 34.04
N THR A 449 22.34 -12.91 33.75
CA THR A 449 23.80 -13.12 33.66
C THR A 449 24.38 -13.61 34.99
N ARG A 450 23.88 -13.14 36.15
CA ARG A 450 24.27 -13.66 37.46
C ARG A 450 23.83 -15.11 37.69
N ALA A 451 22.58 -15.45 37.37
CA ALA A 451 22.04 -16.81 37.55
C ALA A 451 22.77 -17.84 36.65
N ASP A 452 23.07 -17.49 35.41
CA ASP A 452 23.83 -18.36 34.51
C ASP A 452 25.30 -18.49 34.92
N ARG A 453 25.92 -17.43 35.45
CA ARG A 453 27.26 -17.52 36.08
C ARG A 453 27.25 -18.49 37.26
N VAL A 454 26.23 -18.44 38.13
CA VAL A 454 26.10 -19.39 39.25
C VAL A 454 25.97 -20.83 38.75
N LYS A 455 25.13 -21.11 37.77
CA LYS A 455 24.99 -22.47 37.19
C LYS A 455 26.31 -23.00 36.61
N LYS A 456 27.07 -22.16 35.91
CA LYS A 456 28.38 -22.53 35.34
C LYS A 456 29.40 -22.83 36.45
N LEU A 457 29.39 -22.07 37.54
CA LEU A 457 30.23 -22.30 38.71
C LEU A 457 29.86 -23.59 39.46
N ASP A 458 28.57 -23.87 39.62
CA ASP A 458 28.09 -25.12 40.23
C ASP A 458 28.48 -26.34 39.38
N ALA A 459 28.36 -26.22 38.05
CA ALA A 459 28.80 -27.26 37.12
C ALA A 459 30.32 -27.50 37.18
N LEU A 460 31.13 -26.44 37.35
CA LEU A 460 32.57 -26.56 37.54
C LEU A 460 32.91 -27.30 38.84
N ALA A 461 32.30 -26.91 39.97
CA ALA A 461 32.51 -27.57 41.25
C ALA A 461 32.18 -29.07 41.17
N LEU A 462 31.02 -29.41 40.60
CA LEU A 462 30.60 -30.80 40.40
C LEU A 462 31.56 -31.58 39.47
N HIS A 463 32.09 -30.93 38.44
CA HIS A 463 33.05 -31.55 37.54
C HIS A 463 34.36 -31.89 38.26
N LEU A 464 34.92 -30.95 39.03
CA LEU A 464 36.16 -31.15 39.80
C LEU A 464 35.99 -32.25 40.85
N GLU A 465 34.83 -32.32 41.50
CA GLU A 465 34.53 -33.39 42.46
C GLU A 465 34.51 -34.79 41.82
N ARG A 466 34.02 -34.90 40.58
CA ARG A 466 33.82 -36.17 39.87
C ARG A 466 35.05 -36.62 39.08
N HIS A 467 35.78 -35.69 38.49
CA HIS A 467 36.81 -35.99 37.49
C HIS A 467 38.23 -35.59 37.93
N GLY A 468 38.37 -34.98 39.11
CA GLY A 468 39.66 -34.60 39.68
C GLY A 468 40.20 -33.28 39.14
N SER A 469 41.47 -32.98 39.44
CA SER A 469 42.10 -31.69 39.12
C SER A 469 42.67 -31.60 37.69
N GLY A 470 42.68 -32.71 36.94
CA GLY A 470 43.20 -32.79 35.58
C GLY A 470 42.46 -31.86 34.62
N ASN A 471 43.19 -31.03 33.89
CA ASN A 471 42.66 -29.98 32.98
C ASN A 471 41.79 -28.91 33.66
N SER A 472 41.88 -28.73 34.98
CA SER A 472 41.16 -27.69 35.74
C SER A 472 41.25 -26.30 35.08
N GLY A 473 42.43 -25.89 34.59
CA GLY A 473 42.59 -24.59 33.92
C GLY A 473 41.73 -24.39 32.65
N LYS A 474 41.39 -25.45 31.92
CA LYS A 474 40.43 -25.36 30.80
C LYS A 474 39.02 -25.09 31.33
N HIS A 475 38.61 -25.82 32.36
CA HIS A 475 37.27 -25.73 32.93
C HIS A 475 37.04 -24.43 33.71
N PHE A 476 38.06 -23.88 34.36
CA PHE A 476 38.02 -22.55 34.97
C PHE A 476 37.80 -21.46 33.90
N ARG A 477 38.48 -21.52 32.75
CA ARG A 477 38.24 -20.59 31.62
C ARG A 477 36.83 -20.73 31.05
N GLU A 478 36.35 -21.97 30.86
CA GLU A 478 34.98 -22.24 30.38
C GLU A 478 33.90 -21.72 31.36
N ALA A 479 34.18 -21.74 32.66
CA ALA A 479 33.30 -21.20 33.69
C ALA A 479 33.36 -19.66 33.81
N GLY A 480 34.32 -19.00 33.15
CA GLY A 480 34.47 -17.54 33.11
C GLY A 480 35.53 -16.95 34.04
N PHE A 481 36.45 -17.76 34.56
CA PHE A 481 37.64 -17.25 35.25
C PHE A 481 38.65 -16.69 34.24
N VAL A 482 39.32 -15.62 34.63
CA VAL A 482 40.37 -14.95 33.86
C VAL A 482 41.70 -15.23 34.52
N GLU A 483 42.69 -15.63 33.73
CA GLU A 483 44.05 -15.85 34.20
C GLU A 483 44.75 -14.49 34.37
N ASP A 484 45.33 -14.25 35.55
CA ASP A 484 46.13 -13.06 35.81
C ASP A 484 47.56 -13.19 35.25
N LYS A 485 48.37 -12.15 35.42
CA LYS A 485 49.75 -12.09 34.88
C LYS A 485 50.69 -13.12 35.53
N ASP A 486 50.31 -13.65 36.69
CA ASP A 486 51.09 -14.61 37.45
C ASP A 486 50.58 -16.05 37.24
N GLY A 487 49.57 -16.25 36.36
CA GLY A 487 49.00 -17.54 36.00
C GLY A 487 47.89 -18.03 36.94
N PHE A 488 47.39 -17.18 37.84
CA PHE A 488 46.29 -17.53 38.74
C PHE A 488 44.93 -17.17 38.12
N TYR A 489 43.96 -18.06 38.28
CA TYR A 489 42.59 -17.83 37.83
C TYR A 489 41.86 -16.91 38.82
N ALA A 490 41.26 -15.83 38.34
CA ALA A 490 40.41 -14.92 39.11
C ALA A 490 39.01 -14.83 38.49
N TYR A 491 37.96 -14.80 39.30
CA TYR A 491 36.60 -14.58 38.82
C TYR A 491 36.24 -13.10 38.87
N PRO A 492 35.54 -12.53 37.86
CA PRO A 492 35.15 -11.11 37.86
C PRO A 492 34.29 -10.68 39.06
N ASP A 493 33.57 -11.62 39.67
CA ASP A 493 32.77 -11.40 40.88
C ASP A 493 33.16 -12.45 41.96
N PRO A 494 34.15 -12.13 42.83
CA PRO A 494 34.71 -13.09 43.77
C PRO A 494 33.76 -13.47 44.91
N ASP A 495 32.69 -12.71 45.13
CA ASP A 495 31.74 -12.91 46.22
C ASP A 495 30.59 -13.88 45.87
N LEU A 496 30.56 -14.41 44.65
CA LEU A 496 29.58 -15.43 44.27
C LEU A 496 29.82 -16.73 45.05
N PRO A 497 28.77 -17.33 45.65
CA PRO A 497 28.89 -18.56 46.42
C PRO A 497 29.55 -19.71 45.64
N GLY A 498 29.27 -19.80 44.33
CA GLY A 498 29.84 -20.83 43.44
C GLY A 498 31.35 -20.71 43.22
N VAL A 499 31.95 -19.53 43.41
CA VAL A 499 33.41 -19.33 43.29
C VAL A 499 34.13 -20.02 44.43
N ARG A 500 33.64 -19.85 45.67
CA ARG A 500 34.21 -20.52 46.85
C ARG A 500 34.04 -22.04 46.76
N ALA A 501 32.87 -22.49 46.28
CA ALA A 501 32.61 -23.92 46.07
C ALA A 501 33.58 -24.53 45.03
N ALA A 502 33.83 -23.84 43.91
CA ALA A 502 34.78 -24.31 42.91
C ALA A 502 36.23 -24.42 43.44
N TRP A 503 36.68 -23.44 44.24
CA TRP A 503 38.01 -23.51 44.88
C TRP A 503 38.11 -24.63 45.91
N ALA A 504 37.07 -24.82 46.74
CA ALA A 504 37.02 -25.91 47.69
C ALA A 504 37.04 -27.28 46.98
N ALA A 505 36.31 -27.42 45.88
CA ALA A 505 36.30 -28.63 45.05
C ALA A 505 37.66 -28.91 44.41
N LEU A 506 38.37 -27.87 43.93
CA LEU A 506 39.73 -28.01 43.40
C LEU A 506 40.70 -28.49 44.47
N ALA A 507 40.68 -27.88 45.65
CA ALA A 507 41.56 -28.27 46.76
C ALA A 507 41.29 -29.71 47.22
N ALA A 508 40.01 -30.10 47.29
CA ALA A 508 39.62 -31.47 47.61
C ALA A 508 40.07 -32.47 46.53
N ALA A 509 39.95 -32.12 45.25
CA ALA A 509 40.41 -32.94 44.15
C ALA A 509 41.94 -33.12 44.17
N GLN A 510 42.69 -32.03 44.35
CA GLN A 510 44.15 -32.08 44.48
C GLN A 510 44.58 -32.95 45.67
N ARG A 511 43.91 -32.81 46.82
CA ARG A 511 44.18 -33.65 47.99
C ARG A 511 43.98 -35.14 47.68
N LYS A 512 42.90 -35.52 46.98
CA LYS A 512 42.68 -36.91 46.56
C LYS A 512 43.77 -37.41 45.61
N ASP A 513 44.22 -36.57 44.68
CA ASP A 513 45.29 -36.91 43.76
C ASP A 513 46.61 -37.15 44.51
N THR A 514 46.94 -36.30 45.49
CA THR A 514 48.09 -36.46 46.39
C THR A 514 47.98 -37.72 47.25
N GLU A 515 46.82 -37.98 47.84
CA GLU A 515 46.57 -39.17 48.65
C GLU A 515 46.78 -40.46 47.85
N ALA A 516 46.26 -40.51 46.61
CA ALA A 516 46.40 -41.65 45.72
C ALA A 516 47.87 -41.88 45.27
N ASP A 517 48.60 -40.81 45.00
CA ASP A 517 50.02 -40.90 44.64
C ASP A 517 50.89 -41.38 45.81
N ILE A 518 50.66 -40.84 47.01
CA ILE A 518 51.31 -41.29 48.26
C ILE A 518 50.99 -42.75 48.54
N GLN A 519 49.74 -43.19 48.35
CA GLN A 519 49.36 -44.59 48.51
C GLN A 519 50.18 -45.49 47.58
N LYS A 520 50.27 -45.15 46.28
CA LYS A 520 51.05 -45.92 45.31
C LYS A 520 52.54 -45.96 45.65
N ARG A 521 53.13 -44.81 46.02
CA ARG A 521 54.55 -44.72 46.41
C ARG A 521 54.83 -45.54 47.66
N ALA A 522 53.98 -45.44 48.69
CA ALA A 522 54.12 -46.21 49.92
C ALA A 522 54.00 -47.72 49.68
N GLU A 523 53.03 -48.16 48.86
CA GLU A 523 52.90 -49.57 48.45
C GLU A 523 54.16 -50.05 47.71
N SER A 524 54.66 -49.27 46.76
CA SER A 524 55.89 -49.59 46.01
C SER A 524 57.10 -49.74 46.92
N VAL A 525 57.31 -48.82 47.87
CA VAL A 525 58.41 -48.89 48.84
C VAL A 525 58.28 -50.14 49.73
N GLY A 526 57.06 -50.50 50.16
CA GLY A 526 56.80 -51.72 50.91
C GLY A 526 57.13 -52.98 50.11
N TYR A 527 56.71 -53.02 48.85
CA TYR A 527 56.98 -54.12 47.93
C TYR A 527 58.48 -54.30 47.64
N ARG A 528 59.21 -53.23 47.32
CA ARG A 528 60.65 -53.28 47.00
C ARG A 528 61.50 -53.76 48.18
N LEU A 529 61.13 -53.39 49.41
CA LEU A 529 61.84 -53.85 50.61
C LEU A 529 61.66 -55.36 50.84
N GLU A 530 60.43 -55.85 50.75
CA GLU A 530 60.12 -57.26 51.06
C GLU A 530 60.52 -58.22 49.93
N SER A 531 60.48 -57.75 48.67
CA SER A 531 61.01 -58.50 47.52
C SER A 531 62.53 -58.64 47.53
N GLY A 532 63.23 -57.98 48.47
CA GLY A 532 64.70 -58.02 48.58
C GLY A 532 65.41 -57.16 47.54
N GLN A 533 64.68 -56.30 46.81
CA GLN A 533 65.26 -55.36 45.87
C GLN A 533 66.06 -54.27 46.59
N TRP A 534 65.66 -53.92 47.82
CA TRP A 534 66.35 -52.93 48.64
C TRP A 534 66.80 -53.50 49.99
N SER A 535 68.01 -53.11 50.41
CA SER A 535 68.43 -53.21 51.80
C SER A 535 67.78 -52.09 52.66
N PRO A 536 67.70 -52.27 53.99
CA PRO A 536 67.21 -51.21 54.89
C PRO A 536 67.99 -49.90 54.78
N GLU A 537 69.26 -49.96 54.40
CA GLU A 537 70.14 -48.80 54.19
C GLU A 537 69.84 -48.11 52.85
N GLN A 538 69.64 -48.88 51.78
CA GLN A 538 69.24 -48.36 50.47
C GLN A 538 67.88 -47.67 50.52
N ARG A 539 66.93 -48.20 51.31
CA ARG A 539 65.63 -47.55 51.55
C ARG A 539 65.79 -46.16 52.17
N LYS A 540 66.67 -46.00 53.15
CA LYS A 540 66.90 -44.70 53.82
C LYS A 540 67.58 -43.68 52.91
N ALA A 541 68.38 -44.14 51.95
CA ALA A 541 69.04 -43.32 50.97
C ALA A 541 68.17 -42.98 49.74
N ASP A 542 67.02 -43.64 49.58
CA ASP A 542 66.16 -43.47 48.41
C ASP A 542 65.39 -42.13 48.43
N PRO A 543 65.47 -41.33 47.36
CA PRO A 543 64.78 -40.04 47.27
C PRO A 543 63.25 -40.15 47.34
N GLU A 544 62.62 -41.22 46.83
CA GLU A 544 61.17 -41.38 46.89
C GLU A 544 60.70 -41.63 48.33
N HIS A 545 61.46 -42.44 49.08
CA HIS A 545 61.20 -42.67 50.50
C HIS A 545 61.39 -41.40 51.34
N GLN A 546 62.43 -40.60 51.05
CA GLN A 546 62.67 -39.32 51.74
C GLN A 546 61.57 -38.30 51.44
N ARG A 547 61.12 -38.20 50.18
CA ARG A 547 59.98 -37.35 49.80
C ARG A 547 58.69 -37.78 50.49
N LEU A 548 58.40 -39.09 50.50
CA LEU A 548 57.25 -39.64 51.21
C LEU A 548 57.30 -39.31 52.70
N ALA A 549 58.47 -39.41 53.32
CA ALA A 549 58.65 -39.08 54.74
C ALA A 549 58.44 -37.58 55.01
N GLN A 550 58.94 -36.71 54.13
CA GLN A 550 58.75 -35.27 54.23
C GLN A 550 57.28 -34.88 54.03
N GLU A 551 56.59 -35.43 53.03
CA GLU A 551 55.17 -35.16 52.77
C GLU A 551 54.28 -35.60 53.95
N ILE A 552 54.61 -36.72 54.62
CA ILE A 552 53.92 -37.16 55.85
C ILE A 552 54.26 -36.26 57.05
N GLN A 553 55.46 -35.67 57.07
CA GLN A 553 55.83 -34.69 58.10
C GLN A 553 55.06 -33.38 57.90
N ASP A 554 54.89 -32.95 56.66
CA ASP A 554 54.17 -31.74 56.28
C ASP A 554 52.65 -31.90 56.46
N ASP A 555 52.09 -33.10 56.22
CA ASP A 555 50.71 -33.47 56.56
C ASP A 555 50.62 -34.80 57.35
N PRO A 556 50.60 -34.73 58.69
CA PRO A 556 50.52 -35.90 59.56
C PRO A 556 49.28 -36.78 59.36
N SER A 557 48.20 -36.27 58.75
CA SER A 557 46.97 -37.03 58.52
C SER A 557 47.17 -38.18 57.53
N LEU A 558 48.15 -38.08 56.64
CA LEU A 558 48.48 -39.06 55.61
C LEU A 558 49.18 -40.30 56.15
N LYS A 559 49.72 -40.23 57.37
CA LYS A 559 50.52 -41.29 58.02
C LYS A 559 49.78 -42.63 58.12
N GLY A 560 48.50 -42.62 58.46
CA GLY A 560 47.69 -43.83 58.63
C GLY A 560 47.49 -44.59 57.31
N MET A 561 47.15 -43.85 56.25
CA MET A 561 46.97 -44.37 54.90
C MET A 561 48.31 -44.91 54.34
N ALA A 562 49.38 -44.11 54.41
CA ALA A 562 50.69 -44.51 53.89
C ALA A 562 51.21 -45.79 54.57
N ASN A 563 51.05 -45.93 55.88
CA ASN A 563 51.42 -47.16 56.61
C ASN A 563 50.60 -48.37 56.17
N THR A 564 49.32 -48.18 55.86
CA THR A 564 48.44 -49.26 55.39
C THR A 564 48.87 -49.72 54.00
N ALA A 565 49.10 -48.79 53.07
CA ALA A 565 49.57 -49.07 51.72
C ALA A 565 50.95 -49.74 51.72
N TYR A 566 51.86 -49.27 52.58
CA TYR A 566 53.16 -49.90 52.79
C TYR A 566 53.05 -51.37 53.23
N LYS A 567 52.17 -51.67 54.19
CA LYS A 567 51.90 -53.04 54.62
C LYS A 567 51.26 -53.89 53.52
N GLN A 568 50.39 -53.32 52.69
CA GLN A 568 49.82 -54.01 51.52
C GLN A 568 50.91 -54.37 50.52
N GLY A 569 51.83 -53.46 50.23
CA GLY A 569 52.98 -53.72 49.35
C GLY A 569 53.86 -54.86 49.85
N ILE A 570 54.15 -54.89 51.16
CA ILE A 570 54.84 -56.02 51.81
C ILE A 570 54.05 -57.32 51.64
N GLY A 571 52.74 -57.29 51.92
CA GLY A 571 51.87 -58.47 51.81
C GLY A 571 51.85 -59.04 50.39
N ARG A 572 51.77 -58.18 49.37
CA ARG A 572 51.80 -58.56 47.97
C ARG A 572 53.14 -59.18 47.57
N ALA A 573 54.26 -58.57 47.96
CA ALA A 573 55.59 -59.13 47.70
C ALA A 573 55.77 -60.52 48.32
N ARG A 574 55.24 -60.75 49.53
CA ARG A 574 55.22 -62.08 50.16
C ARG A 574 54.42 -63.09 49.37
N GLN A 575 53.20 -62.74 48.96
CA GLN A 575 52.34 -63.62 48.17
C GLN A 575 52.99 -64.00 46.84
N GLU A 576 53.58 -63.03 46.13
CA GLU A 576 54.28 -63.28 44.87
C GLU A 576 55.51 -64.17 45.08
N ARG A 577 56.29 -63.94 46.14
CA ARG A 577 57.43 -64.78 46.50
C ARG A 577 57.00 -66.21 46.85
N GLU A 578 55.92 -66.37 47.61
CA GLU A 578 55.37 -67.69 47.96
C GLU A 578 54.84 -68.42 46.72
N ALA A 579 54.16 -67.71 45.81
CA ALA A 579 53.72 -68.25 44.54
C ALA A 579 54.91 -68.70 43.65
N GLN A 580 55.99 -67.91 43.62
CA GLN A 580 57.21 -68.28 42.90
C GLN A 580 57.87 -69.52 43.51
N LEU A 581 57.99 -69.58 44.84
CA LEU A 581 58.50 -70.76 45.53
C LEU A 581 57.65 -72.00 45.22
N GLU A 582 56.32 -71.88 45.20
CA GLU A 582 55.43 -72.99 44.84
C GLU A 582 55.59 -73.42 43.37
N GLN A 583 55.84 -72.48 42.46
CA GLN A 583 56.16 -72.79 41.07
C GLN A 583 57.50 -73.54 40.95
N ASP A 584 58.53 -73.10 41.67
CA ASP A 584 59.84 -73.76 41.69
C ASP A 584 59.74 -75.18 42.28
N ARG A 585 58.93 -75.37 43.33
CA ARG A 585 58.59 -76.69 43.89
C ARG A 585 57.92 -77.59 42.84
N LYS A 586 56.98 -77.07 42.05
CA LYS A 586 56.35 -77.82 40.94
C LYS A 586 57.35 -78.21 39.86
N VAL A 587 58.25 -77.30 39.47
CA VAL A 587 59.30 -77.56 38.47
C VAL A 587 60.23 -78.67 38.97
N LEU A 588 60.64 -78.65 40.24
CA LEU A 588 61.45 -79.72 40.83
C LEU A 588 60.74 -81.08 40.82
N ARG A 589 59.46 -81.13 41.21
CA ARG A 589 58.65 -82.37 41.15
C ARG A 589 58.53 -82.89 39.72
N ALA A 590 58.35 -82.01 38.74
CA ALA A 590 58.30 -82.39 37.32
C ALA A 590 59.66 -82.90 36.80
N ALA A 591 60.78 -82.30 37.24
CA ALA A 591 62.12 -82.78 36.93
C ALA A 591 62.35 -84.20 37.50
N ALA A 592 61.97 -84.44 38.76
CA ALA A 592 62.02 -85.76 39.37
C ALA A 592 61.15 -86.78 38.63
N HIS A 593 59.95 -86.39 38.19
CA HIS A 593 59.07 -87.23 37.38
C HIS A 593 59.69 -87.59 36.02
N LYS A 594 60.31 -86.63 35.32
CA LYS A 594 61.04 -86.89 34.06
C LYS A 594 62.25 -87.81 34.29
N LEU A 595 62.98 -87.62 35.39
CA LEU A 595 64.09 -88.46 35.79
C LEU A 595 63.62 -89.91 36.04
N GLY A 596 62.46 -90.08 36.67
CA GLY A 596 61.79 -91.37 36.83
C GLY A 596 61.51 -92.09 35.52
N ARG A 597 60.94 -91.39 34.54
CA ARG A 597 60.73 -91.95 33.18
C ARG A 597 62.04 -92.40 32.53
N ARG A 598 63.11 -91.59 32.64
CA ARG A 598 64.45 -91.94 32.14
C ARG A 598 65.01 -93.17 32.84
N ALA A 599 64.84 -93.28 34.15
CA ALA A 599 65.29 -94.42 34.94
C ALA A 599 64.68 -95.73 34.49
N GLU A 600 63.37 -95.73 34.22
CA GLU A 600 62.66 -96.92 33.76
C GLU A 600 63.04 -97.29 32.32
N LYS A 601 63.22 -96.30 31.44
CA LYS A 601 63.65 -96.51 30.04
C LYS A 601 65.02 -97.18 29.93
N VAL A 602 65.93 -96.82 30.81
CA VAL A 602 67.33 -97.27 30.76
C VAL A 602 67.51 -98.69 31.34
N GLY A 603 66.55 -99.18 32.13
CA GLY A 603 66.56 -100.55 32.66
C GLY A 603 67.80 -100.86 33.51
N SER A 604 68.34 -102.07 33.39
CA SER A 604 69.43 -102.59 34.26
C SER A 604 70.85 -102.10 33.91
N ASN A 605 71.00 -101.04 33.10
CA ASN A 605 72.33 -100.51 32.77
C ASN A 605 72.94 -99.80 34.00
N ALA A 606 73.90 -100.45 34.65
CA ALA A 606 74.49 -100.00 35.91
C ALA A 606 75.08 -98.57 35.83
N GLY A 607 75.85 -98.25 34.79
CA GLY A 607 76.49 -96.93 34.67
C GLY A 607 75.49 -95.78 34.58
N LYS A 608 74.40 -95.97 33.83
CA LYS A 608 73.34 -94.96 33.70
C LYS A 608 72.40 -94.91 34.92
N GLN A 609 72.24 -96.02 35.66
CA GLN A 609 71.51 -96.00 36.94
C GLN A 609 72.26 -95.17 37.99
N THR A 610 73.59 -95.26 38.04
CA THR A 610 74.42 -94.42 38.92
C THR A 610 74.30 -92.93 38.58
N GLU A 611 74.26 -92.57 37.30
CA GLU A 611 74.04 -91.19 36.83
C GLU A 611 72.69 -90.64 37.29
N ILE A 612 71.63 -91.45 37.17
CA ILE A 612 70.28 -91.09 37.61
C ILE A 612 70.20 -90.94 39.13
N GLN A 613 70.89 -91.79 39.90
CA GLN A 613 70.98 -91.64 41.35
C GLN A 613 71.67 -90.32 41.72
N ARG A 614 72.74 -89.95 41.03
CA ARG A 614 73.43 -88.66 41.24
C ARG A 614 72.53 -87.47 40.90
N GLU A 615 71.86 -87.48 39.74
CA GLU A 615 70.90 -86.43 39.37
C GLU A 615 69.75 -86.31 40.39
N PHE A 616 69.30 -87.44 40.97
CA PHE A 616 68.28 -87.42 42.03
C PHE A 616 68.79 -86.77 43.32
N VAL A 617 70.02 -87.09 43.74
CA VAL A 617 70.65 -86.44 44.91
C VAL A 617 70.78 -84.93 44.70
N GLU A 618 71.13 -84.48 43.49
CA GLU A 618 71.18 -83.06 43.14
C GLU A 618 69.79 -82.40 43.20
N LEU A 619 68.73 -83.09 42.78
CA LEU A 619 67.35 -82.61 42.94
C LEU A 619 66.94 -82.53 44.41
N VAL A 620 67.35 -83.48 45.25
CA VAL A 620 67.09 -83.46 46.70
C VAL A 620 67.80 -82.28 47.37
N GLN A 621 69.07 -82.03 47.02
CA GLN A 621 69.82 -80.86 47.53
C GLN A 621 69.16 -79.54 47.12
N ARG A 622 68.68 -79.42 45.86
CA ARG A 622 67.91 -78.26 45.42
C ARG A 622 66.54 -78.16 46.11
N GLY A 623 65.90 -79.30 46.40
CA GLY A 623 64.63 -79.39 47.09
C GLY A 623 64.69 -78.94 48.56
N ALA A 624 65.81 -79.22 49.25
CA ALA A 624 66.03 -78.82 50.63
C ALA A 624 65.95 -77.29 50.83
N GLY A 625 66.49 -76.51 49.88
CA GLY A 625 66.40 -75.05 49.88
C GLY A 625 65.00 -74.48 49.63
N LEU A 626 64.07 -75.29 49.12
CA LEU A 626 62.70 -74.90 48.78
C LEU A 626 61.64 -75.56 49.70
N GLY A 627 62.07 -76.34 50.68
CA GLY A 627 61.19 -77.09 51.58
C GLY A 627 60.49 -78.29 50.94
N VAL A 628 61.04 -78.85 49.85
CA VAL A 628 60.56 -80.11 49.26
C VAL A 628 61.40 -81.25 49.84
N ASP A 629 60.76 -82.18 50.53
CA ASP A 629 61.44 -83.34 51.11
C ASP A 629 61.76 -84.41 50.06
N GLU A 630 62.74 -85.26 50.38
CA GLU A 630 63.15 -86.38 49.53
C GLU A 630 61.99 -87.33 49.24
N LYS A 631 61.05 -87.47 50.19
CA LYS A 631 59.87 -88.32 50.06
C LYS A 631 58.94 -87.85 48.95
N ALA A 632 58.68 -86.54 48.85
CA ALA A 632 57.87 -85.97 47.78
C ALA A 632 58.53 -86.14 46.41
N LEU A 633 59.85 -85.90 46.31
CA LEU A 633 60.59 -86.11 45.05
C LEU A 633 60.66 -87.58 44.65
N SER A 634 60.82 -88.49 45.62
CA SER A 634 60.80 -89.94 45.41
C SER A 634 59.46 -90.42 44.87
N LYS A 635 58.35 -89.89 45.43
CA LYS A 635 56.99 -90.18 44.94
C LYS A 635 56.79 -89.69 43.50
N SER A 636 57.25 -88.48 43.17
CA SER A 636 57.21 -87.97 41.78
C SER A 636 58.06 -88.81 40.83
N LEU A 637 59.24 -89.26 41.28
CA LEU A 637 60.13 -90.13 40.51
C LEU A 637 59.49 -91.51 40.25
N GLN A 638 58.84 -92.11 41.24
CA GLN A 638 58.08 -93.36 41.08
C GLN A 638 56.91 -93.19 40.12
N GLY A 639 56.13 -92.11 40.23
CA GLY A 639 55.05 -91.80 39.29
C GLY A 639 55.56 -91.70 37.84
N GLY A 640 56.75 -91.11 37.63
CA GLY A 640 57.41 -91.10 36.33
C GLY A 640 57.72 -92.50 35.80
N ARG A 641 58.24 -93.40 36.64
CA ARG A 641 58.52 -94.79 36.26
C ARG A 641 57.23 -95.53 35.86
N GLU A 642 56.17 -95.36 36.64
CA GLU A 642 54.87 -95.99 36.39
C GLU A 642 54.24 -95.53 35.08
N VAL A 643 54.26 -94.21 34.80
CA VAL A 643 53.77 -93.66 33.54
C VAL A 643 54.50 -94.29 32.35
N TYR A 644 55.83 -94.42 32.42
CA TYR A 644 56.58 -95.06 31.34
C TYR A 644 56.25 -96.55 31.18
N ARG A 645 56.03 -97.29 32.28
CA ARG A 645 55.56 -98.69 32.21
C ARG A 645 54.18 -98.79 31.55
N GLN A 646 53.26 -97.91 31.89
CA GLN A 646 51.92 -97.87 31.31
C GLN A 646 51.95 -97.51 29.82
N GLU A 647 52.77 -96.53 29.42
CA GLU A 647 53.00 -96.17 28.01
C GLU A 647 53.58 -97.36 27.23
N LYS A 648 54.56 -98.07 27.78
CA LYS A 648 55.17 -99.25 27.15
C LYS A 648 54.19 -100.43 27.06
N ALA A 649 53.36 -100.62 28.09
CA ALA A 649 52.30 -101.61 28.06
C ALA A 649 51.25 -101.30 26.98
N HIS A 650 50.85 -100.03 26.85
CA HIS A 650 49.94 -99.57 25.80
C HIS A 650 50.53 -99.71 24.39
N SER A 651 51.80 -99.35 24.19
CA SER A 651 52.48 -99.52 22.90
C SER A 651 52.62 -101.01 22.52
N ASN A 652 52.86 -101.88 23.49
CA ASN A 652 52.92 -103.32 23.27
C ASN A 652 51.53 -103.93 22.99
N SER A 653 50.45 -103.38 23.56
CA SER A 653 49.08 -103.80 23.23
C SER A 653 48.60 -103.30 21.87
N GLN A 654 49.13 -102.18 21.35
CA GLN A 654 48.83 -101.66 20.01
C GLN A 654 49.65 -102.33 18.90
N GLY A 655 50.79 -102.97 19.24
CA GLY A 655 51.62 -103.75 18.30
C GLY A 655 51.16 -105.19 18.07
N MET A 656 50.07 -105.64 18.71
CA MET A 656 49.45 -106.97 18.49
C MET A 656 48.03 -106.86 17.90
N GLY A 657 47.83 -105.91 16.99
CA GLY A 657 46.71 -105.91 16.05
C GLY A 657 47.26 -105.92 14.64
N TRP A 658 47.31 -107.12 14.04
CA TRP A 658 47.51 -107.48 12.62
C TRP A 658 48.05 -106.43 11.64
#